data_AF-A0A087CUU4-F1
#
_entry.id   AF-A0A087CUU4-F1
#
_cell.length_a   1.000
_cell.length_b   1.000
_cell.length_c   1.000
_cell.angle_alpha   90.00
_cell.angle_beta   90.00
_cell.angle_gamma   90.00
#
_symmetry.space_group_name_H-M   'P 1'
#
loop_
_entity.id
_entity.type
_entity.pdbx_description
1 polymer ?
#
loop_
_entity_poly.entity_id
_entity_poly.type
_entity_poly.pdbx_seq_one_letter_code
_entity_poly.pdbx_strand_id
1 'polypeptide(L)'
;MSVRNRESITDHVSFRYEHAQETALHDVSLDVHQSRCIVLCGASGCGKTTYSRIVNGLVPQFFHGEFTGRQITCGLDASTVPIDRLTPLVGSVFQNPKTQYFNANVTDELAFAAENMGLPADDINRRIASVSDRFGIGPLLGRSIFHLSGGQKQRIAMAAASVLNPRLMVLDEPTSNLDAHAIADMRTMIERMKADGLTIIIAEHRLAWLNGVADRYVVFDGGRIVREYEASEFLALSPGCIAAMGLRALNLEPYRKQIAELERRRAFPSSSSGATPLLATRDLAIGYRGRDGFMRHVPDMAFRAGEITGLMGHNGCGKTTLVKTLTGLVKPAGGTIMLNGRKARPRDLTRAGFMVMQDVNYQLFSDSVREELMIGLDETDPAVIAQADRVMDDLDLTAFADRHPMSLSDGQKQRVAIGSALMCGKDLIILDEPTSGLDRYHMEQVGGLLRQLAARGKAILVVTHDEELAAGWCDRIINLEKEPIMNATNMSGTAGAPAFDIADWLGDWESFEHYIDSDDPTIQQTWEAAEQAVLADPRMAPMAAHGIRTFWSMACATTSPENIIHIGWWRVSEPGGAGAAASAVIRIEWFAEDNTSLDIYDYRIDHVIEHGLEGSPTFVFTTDDPNAEDSPFRWLLVIAPLPSRRAFTKGGLLSHLHFQYANDLATLVVSGEPDADIHAEGTASGSATETLHNPRWYATMCADEGTVQDRCAIIRALHHLQ
;
A
#
# COMPACT_ATOMS: atom_id res chain seq x y z
N MET A 1 -10.21 -34.60 25.40
CA MET A 1 -9.05 -33.80 24.95
C MET A 1 -9.11 -32.46 25.63
N SER A 2 -8.03 -32.03 26.32
CA SER A 2 -8.12 -31.07 27.43
C SER A 2 -8.39 -29.62 26.99
N VAL A 3 -9.20 -28.91 27.77
CA VAL A 3 -9.53 -27.46 27.69
C VAL A 3 -8.29 -26.54 27.65
N ARG A 4 -7.06 -27.06 27.87
CA ARG A 4 -5.83 -26.26 28.01
C ARG A 4 -5.32 -25.57 26.74
N ASN A 5 -5.74 -25.98 25.53
CA ASN A 5 -5.21 -25.43 24.27
C ASN A 5 -6.20 -24.48 23.55
N ARG A 6 -7.23 -23.99 24.23
CA ARG A 6 -8.25 -23.07 23.67
C ARG A 6 -8.25 -21.76 24.43
N GLU A 7 -8.09 -20.63 23.72
CA GLU A 7 -8.22 -19.29 24.30
C GLU A 7 -9.66 -18.80 24.32
N SER A 8 -10.53 -19.29 23.42
CA SER A 8 -11.96 -18.96 23.45
C SER A 8 -12.79 -20.17 23.07
N ILE A 9 -13.87 -20.39 23.82
CA ILE A 9 -14.86 -21.44 23.57
C ILE A 9 -16.24 -20.79 23.65
N THR A 10 -16.91 -20.74 22.51
CA THR A 10 -18.31 -20.34 22.40
C THR A 10 -19.14 -21.60 22.19
N ASP A 11 -20.14 -21.81 23.03
CA ASP A 11 -20.98 -23.01 23.03
C ASP A 11 -22.46 -22.62 22.98
N HIS A 12 -23.08 -22.84 21.81
CA HIS A 12 -24.51 -22.61 21.53
C HIS A 12 -25.00 -21.21 21.93
N VAL A 13 -24.19 -20.19 21.67
CA VAL A 13 -24.48 -18.81 22.08
C VAL A 13 -25.50 -18.17 21.16
N SER A 14 -26.59 -17.67 21.74
CA SER A 14 -27.52 -16.77 21.05
C SER A 14 -27.65 -15.48 21.85
N PHE A 15 -27.70 -14.34 21.16
CA PHE A 15 -27.81 -13.04 21.79
C PHE A 15 -28.70 -12.07 21.02
N ARG A 16 -29.62 -11.42 21.74
CA ARG A 16 -30.46 -10.33 21.25
C ARG A 16 -30.27 -9.11 22.13
N TYR A 17 -29.88 -7.97 21.53
CA TYR A 17 -29.74 -6.70 22.25
C TYR A 17 -31.06 -6.28 22.89
N GLU A 18 -30.97 -5.61 24.02
CA GLU A 18 -32.14 -4.99 24.65
C GLU A 18 -32.84 -4.03 23.67
N HIS A 19 -34.17 -4.14 23.58
CA HIS A 19 -35.02 -3.39 22.64
C HIS A 19 -34.82 -3.67 21.13
N ALA A 20 -33.93 -4.60 20.75
CA ALA A 20 -33.85 -5.05 19.37
C ALA A 20 -34.99 -6.01 19.03
N GLN A 21 -35.57 -5.83 17.84
CA GLN A 21 -36.59 -6.74 17.30
C GLN A 21 -35.94 -8.07 16.87
N GLU A 22 -34.74 -7.99 16.31
CA GLU A 22 -34.01 -9.12 15.74
C GLU A 22 -32.89 -9.58 16.67
N THR A 23 -32.67 -10.89 16.69
CA THR A 23 -31.57 -11.52 17.40
C THR A 23 -30.29 -11.33 16.58
N ALA A 24 -29.21 -10.89 17.24
CA ALA A 24 -27.95 -10.58 16.58
C ALA A 24 -27.09 -11.83 16.32
N LEU A 25 -27.17 -12.83 17.19
CA LEU A 25 -26.50 -14.13 17.03
C LEU A 25 -27.43 -15.30 17.33
N HIS A 26 -27.35 -16.33 16.51
CA HIS A 26 -28.20 -17.52 16.59
C HIS A 26 -27.34 -18.78 16.68
N ASP A 27 -27.36 -19.42 17.84
CA ASP A 27 -26.79 -20.75 18.06
C ASP A 27 -25.34 -20.89 17.56
N VAL A 28 -24.49 -19.96 17.99
CA VAL A 28 -23.10 -19.87 17.55
C VAL A 28 -22.22 -20.73 18.45
N SER A 29 -21.48 -21.66 17.83
CA SER A 29 -20.43 -22.44 18.49
C SER A 29 -19.11 -22.27 17.74
N LEU A 30 -18.06 -21.88 18.45
CA LEU A 30 -16.74 -21.64 17.87
C LEU A 30 -15.63 -21.89 18.89
N ASP A 31 -14.63 -22.66 18.46
CA ASP A 31 -13.42 -22.94 19.23
C ASP A 31 -12.21 -22.18 18.65
N VAL A 32 -11.58 -21.36 19.49
CA VAL A 32 -10.38 -20.59 19.16
C VAL A 32 -9.18 -21.18 19.90
N HIS A 33 -8.25 -21.72 19.12
CA HIS A 33 -7.03 -22.33 19.63
C HIS A 33 -5.92 -21.30 19.86
N GLN A 34 -5.02 -21.62 20.80
CA GLN A 34 -3.86 -20.78 21.11
C GLN A 34 -2.99 -20.50 19.88
N SER A 35 -2.43 -19.29 19.84
CA SER A 35 -1.44 -18.83 18.87
C SER A 35 -1.90 -18.94 17.41
N ARG A 36 -3.22 -18.88 17.20
CA ARG A 36 -3.84 -18.80 15.88
C ARG A 36 -4.41 -17.40 15.63
N CYS A 37 -4.43 -17.03 14.35
CA CYS A 37 -5.13 -15.87 13.81
C CYS A 37 -6.41 -16.34 13.11
N ILE A 38 -7.57 -15.99 13.68
CA ILE A 38 -8.89 -16.36 13.17
C ILE A 38 -9.54 -15.12 12.58
N VAL A 39 -10.03 -15.23 11.35
CA VAL A 39 -10.73 -14.14 10.66
C VAL A 39 -12.22 -14.40 10.68
N LEU A 40 -12.99 -13.47 11.22
CA LEU A 40 -14.46 -13.43 11.12
C LEU A 40 -14.80 -12.58 9.88
N CYS A 41 -15.45 -13.20 8.90
CA CYS A 41 -15.81 -12.55 7.64
C CYS A 41 -17.30 -12.75 7.32
N GLY A 42 -17.88 -11.87 6.53
CA GLY A 42 -19.31 -11.86 6.21
C GLY A 42 -19.82 -10.45 5.98
N ALA A 43 -21.05 -10.33 5.48
CA ALA A 43 -21.71 -9.05 5.23
C ALA A 43 -21.79 -8.17 6.50
N SER A 44 -21.95 -6.86 6.34
CA SER A 44 -22.21 -5.94 7.44
C SER A 44 -23.53 -6.35 8.14
N GLY A 45 -23.55 -6.28 9.47
CA GLY A 45 -24.72 -6.70 10.26
C GLY A 45 -24.88 -8.22 10.47
N CYS A 46 -24.01 -9.08 9.93
CA CYS A 46 -24.14 -10.53 10.10
C CYS A 46 -23.74 -11.07 11.49
N GLY A 47 -23.35 -10.21 12.44
CA GLY A 47 -23.06 -10.59 13.84
C GLY A 47 -21.58 -10.60 14.25
N LYS A 48 -20.63 -10.30 13.36
CA LYS A 48 -19.16 -10.30 13.67
C LYS A 48 -18.81 -9.48 14.91
N THR A 49 -19.17 -8.19 14.94
CA THR A 49 -18.90 -7.29 16.06
C THR A 49 -19.63 -7.74 17.33
N THR A 50 -20.83 -8.30 17.22
CA THR A 50 -21.55 -8.87 18.38
C THR A 50 -20.79 -10.06 18.95
N TYR A 51 -20.27 -10.94 18.10
CA TYR A 51 -19.42 -12.06 18.54
C TYR A 51 -18.13 -11.54 19.20
N SER A 52 -17.45 -10.55 18.61
CA SER A 52 -16.27 -9.90 19.23
C SER A 52 -16.58 -9.35 20.63
N ARG A 53 -17.75 -8.71 20.82
CA ARG A 53 -18.20 -8.19 22.12
C ARG A 53 -18.45 -9.31 23.15
N ILE A 54 -18.94 -10.47 22.72
CA ILE A 54 -19.12 -11.64 23.58
C ILE A 54 -17.76 -12.19 24.00
N VAL A 55 -16.83 -12.36 23.07
CA VAL A 55 -15.48 -12.85 23.36
C VAL A 55 -14.76 -11.93 24.35
N ASN A 56 -14.90 -10.61 24.19
CA ASN A 56 -14.30 -9.61 25.07
C ASN A 56 -15.01 -9.43 26.44
N GLY A 57 -16.10 -10.16 26.69
CA GLY A 57 -16.88 -10.07 27.93
C GLY A 57 -17.74 -8.80 28.08
N LEU A 58 -17.89 -8.01 27.02
CA LEU A 58 -18.76 -6.83 27.00
C LEU A 58 -20.25 -7.23 26.94
N VAL A 59 -20.56 -8.36 26.30
CA VAL A 59 -21.88 -8.98 26.34
C VAL A 59 -21.83 -10.18 27.31
N PRO A 60 -22.77 -10.32 28.25
CA PRO A 60 -23.95 -9.48 28.48
C PRO A 60 -23.76 -8.35 29.52
N GLN A 61 -22.55 -8.15 30.04
CA GLN A 61 -22.34 -7.31 31.23
C GLN A 61 -22.48 -5.81 30.99
N PHE A 62 -21.98 -5.32 29.87
CA PHE A 62 -22.06 -3.91 29.48
C PHE A 62 -23.18 -3.69 28.46
N PHE A 63 -23.26 -4.56 27.45
CA PHE A 63 -24.36 -4.58 26.50
C PHE A 63 -25.41 -5.59 26.96
N HIS A 64 -26.52 -5.08 27.47
CA HIS A 64 -27.62 -5.89 27.99
C HIS A 64 -28.49 -6.47 26.87
N GLY A 65 -29.16 -7.58 27.19
CA GLY A 65 -30.00 -8.31 26.25
C GLY A 65 -30.30 -9.73 26.71
N GLU A 66 -31.00 -10.48 25.87
CA GLU A 66 -31.27 -11.90 26.10
C GLU A 66 -30.07 -12.71 25.62
N PHE A 67 -29.38 -13.34 26.57
CA PHE A 67 -28.21 -14.18 26.32
C PHE A 67 -28.50 -15.63 26.70
N THR A 68 -28.15 -16.56 25.81
CA THR A 68 -28.20 -18.01 26.05
C THR A 68 -26.90 -18.66 25.57
N GLY A 69 -26.64 -19.89 26.02
CA GLY A 69 -25.38 -20.59 25.74
C GLY A 69 -24.29 -20.22 26.74
N ARG A 70 -23.03 -20.48 26.37
CA ARG A 70 -21.87 -20.27 27.23
C ARG A 70 -20.68 -19.72 26.47
N GLN A 71 -19.99 -18.77 27.10
CA GLN A 71 -18.75 -18.20 26.58
C GLN A 71 -17.63 -18.36 27.61
N ILE A 72 -16.57 -19.08 27.24
CA ILE A 72 -15.32 -19.14 28.01
C ILE A 72 -14.24 -18.38 27.24
N THR A 73 -13.65 -17.35 27.85
CA THR A 73 -12.52 -16.60 27.30
C THR A 73 -11.33 -16.67 28.27
N CYS A 74 -10.17 -17.08 27.76
CA CYS A 74 -8.92 -17.26 28.48
C CYS A 74 -9.05 -18.15 29.73
N GLY A 75 -10.02 -19.08 29.74
CA GLY A 75 -10.33 -19.98 30.86
C GLY A 75 -11.34 -19.43 31.88
N LEU A 76 -11.88 -18.23 31.66
CA LEU A 76 -12.91 -17.61 32.50
C LEU A 76 -14.27 -17.62 31.79
N ASP A 77 -15.35 -17.79 32.55
CA ASP A 77 -16.71 -17.72 32.00
C ASP A 77 -17.10 -16.25 31.79
N ALA A 78 -16.89 -15.74 30.57
CA ALA A 78 -17.02 -14.33 30.23
C ALA A 78 -18.46 -13.80 30.40
N SER A 79 -19.44 -14.71 30.43
CA SER A 79 -20.84 -14.33 30.67
C SER A 79 -21.13 -13.97 32.14
N THR A 80 -20.26 -14.37 33.08
CA THR A 80 -20.50 -14.24 34.53
C THR A 80 -19.39 -13.56 35.31
N VAL A 81 -18.12 -13.67 34.87
CA VAL A 81 -17.00 -13.05 35.59
C VAL A 81 -16.97 -11.54 35.37
N PRO A 82 -16.73 -10.71 36.39
CA PRO A 82 -16.60 -9.26 36.20
C PRO A 82 -15.55 -8.90 35.14
N ILE A 83 -15.81 -7.85 34.36
CA ILE A 83 -14.99 -7.47 33.19
C ILE A 83 -13.53 -7.16 33.53
N ASP A 84 -13.25 -6.65 34.73
CA ASP A 84 -11.89 -6.35 35.22
C ASP A 84 -10.99 -7.60 35.28
N ARG A 85 -11.57 -8.80 35.43
CA ARG A 85 -10.86 -10.08 35.37
C ARG A 85 -10.43 -10.46 33.95
N LEU A 86 -11.15 -9.98 32.93
CA LEU A 86 -10.85 -10.22 31.52
C LEU A 86 -9.90 -9.17 30.95
N THR A 87 -9.94 -7.93 31.44
CA THR A 87 -9.09 -6.81 31.00
C THR A 87 -7.60 -7.15 30.83
N PRO A 88 -6.91 -7.83 31.77
CA PRO A 88 -5.50 -8.18 31.56
C PRO A 88 -5.27 -9.35 30.59
N LEU A 89 -6.32 -10.10 30.23
CA LEU A 89 -6.25 -11.29 29.38
C LEU A 89 -6.62 -11.00 27.94
N VAL A 90 -7.45 -9.99 27.68
CA VAL A 90 -8.01 -9.69 26.37
C VAL A 90 -7.73 -8.23 25.98
N GLY A 91 -6.94 -8.05 24.92
CA GLY A 91 -6.74 -6.74 24.29
C GLY A 91 -7.78 -6.51 23.20
N SER A 92 -8.29 -5.29 23.07
CA SER A 92 -9.29 -4.94 22.06
C SER A 92 -8.87 -3.71 21.27
N VAL A 93 -9.06 -3.75 19.96
CA VAL A 93 -8.92 -2.58 19.07
C VAL A 93 -10.21 -2.39 18.31
N PHE A 94 -10.77 -1.19 18.43
CA PHE A 94 -12.07 -0.86 17.87
C PHE A 94 -11.95 -0.39 16.42
N GLN A 95 -13.05 -0.51 15.67
CA GLN A 95 -13.18 -0.06 14.28
C GLN A 95 -12.78 1.42 14.09
N ASN A 96 -13.12 2.28 15.05
CA ASN A 96 -12.69 3.67 15.06
C ASN A 96 -11.69 3.93 16.21
N PRO A 97 -10.39 4.09 15.91
CA PRO A 97 -9.39 4.37 16.95
C PRO A 97 -9.69 5.66 17.71
N LYS A 98 -10.32 6.66 17.08
CA LYS A 98 -10.63 7.94 17.73
C LYS A 98 -11.56 7.76 18.94
N THR A 99 -12.39 6.72 18.94
CA THR A 99 -13.31 6.43 20.04
C THR A 99 -12.71 5.51 21.10
N GLN A 100 -11.47 5.04 20.90
CA GLN A 100 -10.76 4.18 21.85
C GLN A 100 -9.93 4.99 22.87
N TYR A 101 -9.36 6.12 22.45
CA TYR A 101 -8.45 6.88 23.31
C TYR A 101 -9.18 7.61 24.43
N PHE A 102 -8.63 7.51 25.63
CA PHE A 102 -9.10 8.26 26.79
C PHE A 102 -8.24 9.49 27.04
N ASN A 103 -6.94 9.39 26.82
CA ASN A 103 -5.98 10.46 27.06
C ASN A 103 -5.62 11.21 25.77
N ALA A 104 -5.19 12.47 25.92
CA ALA A 104 -4.71 13.27 24.79
C ALA A 104 -3.24 12.99 24.45
N ASN A 105 -2.45 12.50 25.40
CA ASN A 105 -1.03 12.22 25.25
C ASN A 105 -0.78 10.74 24.97
N VAL A 106 0.15 10.43 24.07
CA VAL A 106 0.51 9.04 23.74
C VAL A 106 1.02 8.26 24.95
N THR A 107 1.89 8.85 25.78
CA THR A 107 2.48 8.15 26.92
C THR A 107 1.41 7.83 27.96
N ASP A 108 0.55 8.80 28.29
CA ASP A 108 -0.54 8.64 29.25
C ASP A 108 -1.57 7.62 28.77
N GLU A 109 -1.84 7.59 27.46
CA GLU A 109 -2.71 6.58 26.85
C GLU A 109 -2.17 5.17 26.99
N LEU A 110 -0.85 4.98 26.80
CA LEU A 110 -0.21 3.67 27.04
C LEU A 110 -0.20 3.30 28.52
N ALA A 111 -0.10 4.27 29.44
CA ALA A 111 -0.15 4.02 30.88
C ALA A 111 -1.56 3.62 31.37
N PHE A 112 -2.60 4.17 30.73
CA PHE A 112 -3.98 4.17 31.22
C PHE A 112 -4.48 2.82 31.74
N ALA A 113 -4.38 1.75 30.95
CA ALA A 113 -4.89 0.44 31.35
C ALA A 113 -4.12 -0.13 32.56
N ALA A 114 -2.80 0.08 32.60
CA ALA A 114 -1.94 -0.41 33.67
C ALA A 114 -2.12 0.39 34.98
N GLU A 115 -2.37 1.70 34.88
CA GLU A 115 -2.70 2.56 36.02
C GLU A 115 -4.05 2.19 36.64
N ASN A 116 -5.08 1.95 35.82
CA ASN A 116 -6.41 1.52 36.30
C ASN A 116 -6.37 0.13 36.97
N MET A 117 -5.41 -0.71 36.61
CA MET A 117 -5.15 -1.99 37.28
C MET A 117 -4.33 -1.84 38.58
N GLY A 118 -3.88 -0.63 38.91
CA GLY A 118 -3.09 -0.34 40.10
C GLY A 118 -1.66 -0.90 40.04
N LEU A 119 -1.07 -1.03 38.86
CA LEU A 119 0.31 -1.50 38.72
C LEU A 119 1.32 -0.45 39.26
N PRO A 120 2.45 -0.88 39.85
CA PRO A 120 3.52 0.03 40.25
C PRO A 120 4.07 0.85 39.08
N ALA A 121 4.46 2.10 39.33
CA ALA A 121 4.98 3.01 38.30
C ALA A 121 6.17 2.42 37.51
N ASP A 122 7.09 1.72 38.18
CA ASP A 122 8.23 1.07 37.53
C ASP A 122 7.79 -0.05 36.57
N ASP A 123 6.71 -0.79 36.90
CA ASP A 123 6.16 -1.81 36.03
C ASP A 123 5.46 -1.20 34.81
N ILE A 124 4.72 -0.11 35.02
CA ILE A 124 4.07 0.66 33.95
C ILE A 124 5.13 1.16 32.98
N ASN A 125 6.17 1.83 33.47
CA ASN A 125 7.25 2.37 32.64
C ASN A 125 7.99 1.28 31.85
N ARG A 126 8.26 0.12 32.45
CA ARG A 126 8.85 -1.03 31.75
C ARG A 126 7.96 -1.56 30.63
N ARG A 127 6.64 -1.66 30.86
CA ARG A 127 5.67 -2.09 29.85
C ARG A 127 5.56 -1.08 28.71
N ILE A 128 5.49 0.21 29.02
CA ILE A 128 5.48 1.29 28.01
C ILE A 128 6.74 1.21 27.16
N ALA A 129 7.93 1.06 27.76
CA ALA A 129 9.18 0.93 27.01
C ALA A 129 9.18 -0.30 26.09
N SER A 130 8.74 -1.46 26.60
CA SER A 130 8.66 -2.70 25.82
C SER A 130 7.69 -2.62 24.65
N VAL A 131 6.49 -2.08 24.88
CA VAL A 131 5.48 -1.88 23.83
C VAL A 131 5.96 -0.81 22.84
N SER A 132 6.57 0.27 23.32
CA SER A 132 7.09 1.34 22.49
C SER A 132 8.12 0.83 21.48
N ASP A 133 9.02 -0.04 21.92
CA ASP A 133 10.01 -0.70 21.07
C ASP A 133 9.35 -1.68 20.10
N ARG A 134 8.50 -2.58 20.60
CA ARG A 134 7.80 -3.61 19.81
C ARG A 134 7.01 -3.03 18.63
N PHE A 135 6.35 -1.89 18.83
CA PHE A 135 5.52 -1.22 17.82
C PHE A 135 6.23 -0.05 17.12
N GLY A 136 7.50 0.22 17.45
CA GLY A 136 8.27 1.31 16.83
C GLY A 136 7.66 2.70 17.05
N ILE A 137 7.04 2.94 18.20
CA ILE A 137 6.33 4.20 18.52
C ILE A 137 7.12 5.12 19.46
N GLY A 138 8.38 4.81 19.76
CA GLY A 138 9.26 5.64 20.59
C GLY A 138 9.26 7.14 20.24
N PRO A 139 9.39 7.53 18.96
CA PRO A 139 9.34 8.94 18.56
C PRO A 139 8.00 9.65 18.80
N LEU A 140 6.92 8.89 19.05
CA LEU A 140 5.58 9.40 19.29
C LEU A 140 5.27 9.60 20.77
N LEU A 141 6.10 9.07 21.69
CA LEU A 141 5.93 9.28 23.12
C LEU A 141 5.92 10.78 23.46
N GLY A 142 5.05 11.16 24.38
CA GLY A 142 4.86 12.55 24.80
C GLY A 142 4.12 13.45 23.79
N ARG A 143 3.80 12.97 22.58
CA ARG A 143 3.04 13.74 21.59
C ARG A 143 1.54 13.73 21.87
N SER A 144 0.83 14.72 21.30
CA SER A 144 -0.63 14.74 21.29
C SER A 144 -1.18 13.77 20.24
N ILE A 145 -2.10 12.90 20.64
CA ILE A 145 -2.80 11.94 19.77
C ILE A 145 -3.57 12.66 18.66
N PHE A 146 -4.10 13.86 18.93
CA PHE A 146 -4.88 14.62 17.96
C PHE A 146 -4.07 15.00 16.71
N HIS A 147 -2.75 15.15 16.84
CA HIS A 147 -1.85 15.55 15.75
C HIS A 147 -1.26 14.38 14.96
N LEU A 148 -1.63 13.14 15.30
CA LEU A 148 -1.10 11.95 14.65
C LEU A 148 -1.88 11.57 13.40
N SER A 149 -1.18 10.95 12.44
CA SER A 149 -1.81 10.37 11.26
C SER A 149 -2.72 9.18 11.62
N GLY A 150 -3.61 8.78 10.72
CA GLY A 150 -4.48 7.61 10.92
C GLY A 150 -3.70 6.33 11.21
N GLY A 151 -2.65 6.06 10.43
CA GLY A 151 -1.77 4.90 10.65
C GLY A 151 -1.00 4.97 11.99
N GLN A 152 -0.52 6.14 12.40
CA GLN A 152 0.11 6.33 13.70
C GLN A 152 -0.86 6.08 14.86
N LYS A 153 -2.10 6.59 14.74
CA LYS A 153 -3.18 6.31 15.68
C LYS A 153 -3.40 4.80 15.78
N GLN A 154 -3.55 4.11 14.66
CA GLN A 154 -3.75 2.66 14.67
C GLN A 154 -2.62 1.91 15.38
N ARG A 155 -1.35 2.26 15.13
CA ARG A 155 -0.21 1.68 15.86
C ARG A 155 -0.30 1.90 17.37
N ILE A 156 -0.70 3.09 17.81
CA ILE A 156 -0.89 3.39 19.23
C ILE A 156 -2.08 2.61 19.80
N ALA A 157 -3.17 2.43 19.06
CA ALA A 157 -4.31 1.63 19.50
C ALA A 157 -3.91 0.16 19.73
N MET A 158 -3.14 -0.41 18.81
CA MET A 158 -2.55 -1.76 18.94
C MET A 158 -1.59 -1.85 20.13
N ALA A 159 -0.74 -0.84 20.30
CA ALA A 159 0.21 -0.74 21.40
C ALA A 159 -0.51 -0.67 22.76
N ALA A 160 -1.47 0.24 22.92
CA ALA A 160 -2.24 0.43 24.14
C ALA A 160 -2.96 -0.87 24.56
N ALA A 161 -3.59 -1.55 23.59
CA ALA A 161 -4.24 -2.84 23.82
C ALA A 161 -3.27 -3.97 24.18
N SER A 162 -1.96 -3.81 23.94
CA SER A 162 -0.92 -4.79 24.23
C SER A 162 -0.20 -4.57 25.58
N VAL A 163 -0.39 -3.41 26.24
CA VAL A 163 0.36 -3.01 27.45
C VAL A 163 0.24 -4.02 28.59
N LEU A 164 -0.94 -4.63 28.75
CA LEU A 164 -1.18 -5.60 29.82
C LEU A 164 -0.63 -7.00 29.50
N ASN A 165 -0.05 -7.22 28.31
CA ASN A 165 0.37 -8.53 27.78
C ASN A 165 -0.81 -9.52 27.72
N PRO A 166 -1.85 -9.20 26.92
CA PRO A 166 -3.01 -10.08 26.80
C PRO A 166 -2.63 -11.44 26.20
N ARG A 167 -3.49 -12.45 26.39
CA ARG A 167 -3.40 -13.77 25.75
C ARG A 167 -4.18 -13.84 24.44
N LEU A 168 -5.22 -13.00 24.35
CA LEU A 168 -6.11 -12.89 23.21
C LEU A 168 -6.20 -11.42 22.77
N MET A 169 -6.10 -11.18 21.47
CA MET A 169 -6.33 -9.88 20.85
C MET A 169 -7.57 -9.96 19.96
N VAL A 170 -8.51 -9.04 20.13
CA VAL A 170 -9.70 -8.93 19.30
C VAL A 170 -9.66 -7.61 18.54
N LEU A 171 -9.62 -7.71 17.21
CA LEU A 171 -9.49 -6.58 16.29
C LEU A 171 -10.78 -6.46 15.48
N ASP A 172 -11.46 -5.33 15.59
CA ASP A 172 -12.68 -5.05 14.82
C ASP A 172 -12.33 -4.10 13.67
N GLU A 173 -12.31 -4.60 12.44
CA GLU A 173 -12.02 -3.89 11.19
C GLU A 173 -10.79 -2.96 11.26
N PRO A 174 -9.61 -3.49 11.66
CA PRO A 174 -8.46 -2.67 12.04
C PRO A 174 -7.82 -1.94 10.84
N THR A 175 -8.18 -2.32 9.61
CA THR A 175 -7.69 -1.72 8.36
C THR A 175 -8.59 -0.64 7.78
N SER A 176 -9.66 -0.27 8.49
CA SER A 176 -10.53 0.86 8.11
C SER A 176 -9.74 2.16 7.99
N ASN A 177 -9.97 2.94 6.93
CA ASN A 177 -9.29 4.20 6.62
C ASN A 177 -7.75 4.12 6.45
N LEU A 178 -7.17 2.92 6.31
CA LEU A 178 -5.74 2.76 6.08
C LEU A 178 -5.40 2.68 4.58
N ASP A 179 -4.22 3.21 4.24
CA ASP A 179 -3.61 3.04 2.93
C ASP A 179 -2.79 1.74 2.85
N ALA A 180 -2.28 1.41 1.66
CA ALA A 180 -1.55 0.17 1.44
C ALA A 180 -0.30 0.02 2.32
N HIS A 181 0.43 1.11 2.60
CA HIS A 181 1.61 1.09 3.46
C HIS A 181 1.22 0.79 4.91
N ALA A 182 0.22 1.47 5.45
CA ALA A 182 -0.28 1.24 6.80
C ALA A 182 -0.89 -0.17 6.97
N ILE A 183 -1.52 -0.72 5.92
CA ILE A 183 -1.99 -2.11 5.91
C ILE A 183 -0.81 -3.10 5.95
N ALA A 184 0.27 -2.85 5.21
CA ALA A 184 1.48 -3.68 5.24
C ALA A 184 2.18 -3.63 6.62
N ASP A 185 2.22 -2.46 7.26
CA ASP A 185 2.69 -2.33 8.63
C ASP A 185 1.82 -3.15 9.59
N MET A 186 0.49 -3.04 9.45
CA MET A 186 -0.47 -3.81 10.25
C MET A 186 -0.24 -5.30 10.12
N ARG A 187 -0.11 -5.79 8.89
CA ARG A 187 0.25 -7.19 8.61
C ARG A 187 1.49 -7.61 9.39
N THR A 188 2.56 -6.83 9.31
CA THR A 188 3.83 -7.11 10.02
C THR A 188 3.64 -7.16 11.53
N MET A 189 2.83 -6.26 12.10
CA MET A 189 2.48 -6.27 13.52
C MET A 189 1.74 -7.55 13.92
N ILE A 190 0.75 -7.98 13.14
CA ILE A 190 -0.02 -9.21 13.39
C ILE A 190 0.86 -10.45 13.29
N GLU A 191 1.73 -10.54 12.28
CA GLU A 191 2.68 -11.64 12.11
C GLU A 191 3.63 -11.77 13.31
N ARG A 192 4.18 -10.64 13.80
CA ARG A 192 5.01 -10.61 15.01
C ARG A 192 4.23 -11.03 16.25
N MET A 193 3.03 -10.47 16.45
CA MET A 193 2.18 -10.80 17.60
C MET A 193 1.86 -12.30 17.64
N LYS A 194 1.52 -12.89 16.50
CA LYS A 194 1.29 -14.32 16.35
C LYS A 194 2.55 -15.14 16.63
N ALA A 195 3.71 -14.72 16.12
CA ALA A 195 4.99 -15.39 16.37
C ALA A 195 5.38 -15.39 17.87
N ASP A 196 5.00 -14.34 18.60
CA ASP A 196 5.16 -14.25 20.06
C ASP A 196 4.15 -15.13 20.84
N GLY A 197 3.32 -15.90 20.14
CA GLY A 197 2.35 -16.83 20.71
C GLY A 197 0.98 -16.23 21.02
N LEU A 198 0.75 -14.95 20.69
CA LEU A 198 -0.55 -14.31 20.91
C LEU A 198 -1.64 -14.92 20.02
N THR A 199 -2.82 -15.10 20.59
CA THR A 199 -4.01 -15.52 19.83
C THR A 199 -4.75 -14.30 19.34
N ILE A 200 -5.23 -14.31 18.10
CA ILE A 200 -5.80 -13.13 17.45
C ILE A 200 -7.13 -13.50 16.79
N ILE A 201 -8.16 -12.72 17.04
CA ILE A 201 -9.44 -12.76 16.33
C ILE A 201 -9.59 -11.43 15.61
N ILE A 202 -9.83 -11.47 14.30
CA ILE A 202 -9.97 -10.28 13.45
C ILE A 202 -11.32 -10.35 12.77
N ALA A 203 -12.23 -9.42 13.08
CA ALA A 203 -13.39 -9.18 12.24
C ALA A 203 -12.94 -8.27 11.10
N GLU A 204 -13.11 -8.70 9.84
CA GLU A 204 -12.71 -7.84 8.73
C GLU A 204 -13.49 -8.07 7.41
N HIS A 205 -13.62 -6.99 6.65
CA HIS A 205 -14.20 -6.98 5.31
C HIS A 205 -13.14 -7.12 4.21
N ARG A 206 -11.98 -6.45 4.28
CA ARG A 206 -10.91 -6.55 3.28
C ARG A 206 -10.01 -7.75 3.59
N LEU A 207 -10.17 -8.83 2.83
CA LEU A 207 -9.54 -10.11 3.17
C LEU A 207 -8.14 -10.30 2.58
N ALA A 208 -7.80 -9.65 1.46
CA ALA A 208 -6.56 -9.89 0.71
C ALA A 208 -5.27 -9.72 1.54
N TRP A 209 -5.23 -8.75 2.46
CA TRP A 209 -4.02 -8.49 3.27
C TRP A 209 -3.75 -9.57 4.32
N LEU A 210 -4.78 -10.35 4.69
CA LEU A 210 -4.71 -11.44 5.65
C LEU A 210 -4.17 -12.74 5.05
N ASN A 211 -3.97 -12.80 3.72
CA ASN A 211 -3.44 -13.97 3.02
C ASN A 211 -2.05 -14.34 3.56
N GLY A 212 -1.91 -15.56 4.07
CA GLY A 212 -0.68 -16.07 4.70
C GLY A 212 -0.47 -15.65 6.16
N VAL A 213 -1.35 -14.82 6.71
CA VAL A 213 -1.34 -14.41 8.13
C VAL A 213 -2.39 -15.20 8.91
N ALA A 214 -3.60 -15.27 8.36
CA ALA A 214 -4.73 -16.00 8.93
C ALA A 214 -4.49 -17.51 8.91
N ASP A 215 -4.93 -18.20 9.96
CA ASP A 215 -4.93 -19.66 10.04
C ASP A 215 -6.31 -20.24 9.69
N ARG A 216 -7.38 -19.50 9.98
CA ARG A 216 -8.76 -19.96 9.81
C ARG A 216 -9.68 -18.80 9.45
N TYR A 217 -10.64 -19.06 8.58
CA TYR A 217 -11.69 -18.12 8.21
C TYR A 217 -13.05 -18.67 8.64
N VAL A 218 -13.82 -17.84 9.36
CA VAL A 218 -15.17 -18.16 9.84
C VAL A 218 -16.14 -17.22 9.15
N VAL A 219 -17.05 -17.80 8.36
CA VAL A 219 -18.03 -17.05 7.57
C VAL A 219 -19.32 -16.92 8.37
N PHE A 220 -19.69 -15.69 8.66
CA PHE A 220 -20.94 -15.31 9.32
C PHE A 220 -21.98 -14.86 8.30
N ASP A 221 -23.21 -15.33 8.47
CA ASP A 221 -24.39 -14.89 7.72
C ASP A 221 -25.62 -14.93 8.64
N GLY A 222 -26.40 -13.85 8.67
CA GLY A 222 -27.62 -13.73 9.47
C GLY A 222 -27.47 -14.14 10.95
N GLY A 223 -26.36 -13.77 11.60
CA GLY A 223 -26.08 -14.10 13.01
C GLY A 223 -25.63 -15.55 13.25
N ARG A 224 -25.38 -16.35 12.20
CA ARG A 224 -24.92 -17.75 12.28
C ARG A 224 -23.54 -17.92 11.67
N ILE A 225 -22.80 -18.90 12.13
CA ILE A 225 -21.63 -19.41 11.41
C ILE A 225 -22.14 -20.38 10.34
N VAL A 226 -21.97 -20.02 9.07
CA VAL A 226 -22.42 -20.87 7.94
C VAL A 226 -21.32 -21.80 7.45
N ARG A 227 -20.07 -21.36 7.51
CA ARG A 227 -18.89 -22.13 7.10
C ARG A 227 -17.65 -21.73 7.87
N GLU A 228 -16.75 -22.70 7.99
CA GLU A 228 -15.42 -22.54 8.56
C GLU A 228 -14.42 -23.20 7.62
N TYR A 229 -13.29 -22.54 7.41
CA TYR A 229 -12.25 -22.99 6.49
C TYR A 229 -10.88 -22.87 7.16
N GLU A 230 -10.03 -23.86 6.99
CA GLU A 230 -8.60 -23.67 7.18
C GLU A 230 -8.06 -22.72 6.08
N ALA A 231 -6.98 -22.00 6.37
CA ALA A 231 -6.50 -20.94 5.46
C ALA A 231 -6.23 -21.44 4.03
N SER A 232 -5.62 -22.63 3.86
CA SER A 232 -5.34 -23.19 2.54
C SER A 232 -6.61 -23.50 1.74
N GLU A 233 -7.67 -23.97 2.41
CA GLU A 233 -8.96 -24.27 1.79
C GLU A 233 -9.66 -22.98 1.35
N PHE A 234 -9.64 -21.96 2.22
CA PHE A 234 -10.25 -20.66 1.92
C PHE A 234 -9.56 -19.95 0.75
N LEU A 235 -8.22 -19.94 0.74
CA LEU A 235 -7.42 -19.32 -0.32
C LEU A 235 -7.51 -20.06 -1.67
N ALA A 236 -7.91 -21.33 -1.66
CA ALA A 236 -8.15 -22.11 -2.88
C ALA A 236 -9.53 -21.84 -3.51
N LEU A 237 -10.41 -21.09 -2.85
CA LEU A 237 -11.73 -20.76 -3.39
C LEU A 237 -11.61 -19.85 -4.61
N SER A 238 -12.42 -20.15 -5.64
CA SER A 238 -12.48 -19.29 -6.82
C SER A 238 -13.04 -17.90 -6.48
N PRO A 239 -12.68 -16.85 -7.24
CA PRO A 239 -13.25 -15.51 -7.06
C PRO A 239 -14.79 -15.50 -7.10
N GLY A 240 -15.41 -16.38 -7.89
CA GLY A 240 -16.86 -16.53 -7.96
C GLY A 240 -17.48 -17.09 -6.67
N CYS A 241 -16.81 -18.03 -6.01
CA CYS A 241 -17.26 -18.56 -4.70
C CYS A 241 -17.18 -17.48 -3.61
N ILE A 242 -16.09 -16.71 -3.58
CA ILE A 242 -15.91 -15.60 -2.64
C ILE A 242 -16.99 -14.53 -2.86
N ALA A 243 -17.27 -14.19 -4.13
CA ALA A 243 -18.33 -13.26 -4.50
C ALA A 243 -19.73 -13.75 -4.08
N ALA A 244 -20.03 -15.03 -4.29
CA ALA A 244 -21.32 -15.62 -3.93
C ALA A 244 -21.60 -15.59 -2.42
N MET A 245 -20.56 -15.55 -1.59
CA MET A 245 -20.66 -15.35 -0.13
C MET A 245 -20.75 -13.87 0.27
N GLY A 246 -20.77 -12.93 -0.67
CA GLY A 246 -20.78 -11.49 -0.41
C GLY A 246 -19.46 -10.96 0.15
N LEU A 247 -18.35 -11.67 -0.05
CA LEU A 247 -17.04 -11.30 0.48
C LEU A 247 -16.21 -10.52 -0.54
N ARG A 248 -15.34 -9.64 -0.03
CA ARG A 248 -14.36 -8.86 -0.80
C ARG A 248 -13.27 -9.75 -1.40
N ALA A 249 -12.58 -9.27 -2.42
CA ALA A 249 -11.58 -10.05 -3.14
C ALA A 249 -10.41 -10.52 -2.26
N LEU A 250 -9.91 -11.73 -2.52
CA LEU A 250 -8.69 -12.26 -1.91
C LEU A 250 -7.42 -11.86 -2.66
N ASN A 251 -7.54 -11.56 -3.96
CA ASN A 251 -6.43 -11.12 -4.79
C ASN A 251 -6.77 -9.76 -5.41
N LEU A 252 -5.97 -8.75 -5.09
CA LEU A 252 -6.16 -7.38 -5.57
C LEU A 252 -5.40 -7.09 -6.87
N GLU A 253 -4.54 -8.00 -7.32
CA GLU A 253 -3.70 -7.82 -8.51
C GLU A 253 -4.49 -7.47 -9.79
N PRO A 254 -5.62 -8.15 -10.11
CA PRO A 254 -6.43 -7.76 -11.27
C PRO A 254 -6.96 -6.32 -11.20
N TYR A 255 -7.32 -5.86 -9.99
CA TYR A 255 -7.81 -4.51 -9.75
C TYR A 255 -6.69 -3.48 -9.88
N ARG A 256 -5.48 -3.79 -9.39
CA ARG A 256 -4.28 -2.94 -9.56
C ARG A 256 -3.90 -2.76 -11.02
N LYS A 257 -3.92 -3.84 -11.82
CA LYS A 257 -3.68 -3.76 -13.27
C LYS A 257 -4.69 -2.84 -13.95
N GLN A 258 -5.97 -2.95 -13.58
CA GLN A 258 -7.02 -2.06 -14.08
C GLN A 258 -6.80 -0.61 -13.64
N ILE A 259 -6.40 -0.36 -12.39
CA ILE A 259 -6.06 0.98 -11.89
C ILE A 259 -4.91 1.58 -12.70
N ALA A 260 -3.84 0.81 -12.95
CA ALA A 260 -2.71 1.27 -13.75
C ALA A 260 -3.09 1.61 -15.21
N GLU A 261 -4.06 0.91 -15.79
CA GLU A 261 -4.64 1.28 -17.09
C GLU A 261 -5.45 2.59 -17.00
N LEU A 262 -6.25 2.76 -15.94
CA LEU A 262 -7.03 3.98 -15.70
C LEU A 262 -6.15 5.20 -15.37
N GLU A 263 -4.98 5.00 -14.75
CA GLU A 263 -3.96 6.03 -14.52
C GLU A 263 -3.33 6.53 -15.84
N ARG A 264 -3.12 5.63 -16.81
CA ARG A 264 -2.53 5.95 -18.13
C ARG A 264 -3.49 6.73 -19.04
N ARG A 265 -4.79 6.72 -18.77
CA ARG A 265 -5.78 7.51 -19.53
C ARG A 265 -5.49 9.01 -19.33
N ARG A 266 -5.18 9.70 -20.42
CA ARG A 266 -4.72 11.10 -20.43
C ARG A 266 -5.50 11.99 -19.43
N ALA A 267 -4.76 12.71 -18.58
CA ALA A 267 -5.29 13.80 -17.75
C ALA A 267 -6.02 14.88 -18.59
N PHE A 268 -5.60 15.04 -19.85
CA PHE A 268 -6.24 15.87 -20.87
C PHE A 268 -6.43 15.08 -22.19
N PRO A 269 -7.65 14.64 -22.54
CA PRO A 269 -7.93 14.33 -23.93
C PRO A 269 -7.71 15.59 -24.76
N SER A 270 -6.84 15.47 -25.76
CA SER A 270 -6.66 16.44 -26.83
C SER A 270 -8.02 16.71 -27.47
N SER A 271 -8.63 17.86 -27.17
CA SER A 271 -9.56 18.71 -27.95
C SER A 271 -10.51 18.10 -29.01
N SER A 272 -10.72 16.80 -29.07
CA SER A 272 -11.50 16.11 -30.09
C SER A 272 -13.00 16.09 -29.77
N SER A 273 -13.37 16.32 -28.50
CA SER A 273 -14.72 16.74 -28.11
C SER A 273 -14.63 18.18 -27.58
N GLY A 274 -15.23 19.16 -28.26
CA GLY A 274 -15.23 20.58 -27.88
C GLY A 274 -15.94 20.94 -26.56
N ALA A 275 -16.04 20.03 -25.60
CA ALA A 275 -16.64 20.26 -24.29
C ALA A 275 -15.60 20.77 -23.29
N THR A 276 -15.78 22.02 -22.86
CA THR A 276 -15.01 22.63 -21.77
C THR A 276 -15.17 21.80 -20.48
N PRO A 277 -14.09 21.43 -19.77
CA PRO A 277 -14.20 20.73 -18.50
C PRO A 277 -14.99 21.58 -17.49
N LEU A 278 -15.76 20.92 -16.62
CA LEU A 278 -16.51 21.59 -15.56
C LEU A 278 -15.53 22.30 -14.63
N LEU A 279 -14.49 21.60 -14.18
CA LEU A 279 -13.44 22.14 -13.32
C LEU A 279 -12.07 21.79 -13.88
N ALA A 280 -11.13 22.72 -13.88
CA ALA A 280 -9.75 22.47 -14.24
C ALA A 280 -8.78 23.22 -13.32
N THR A 281 -7.59 22.67 -13.10
CA THR A 281 -6.50 23.29 -12.35
C THR A 281 -5.38 23.72 -13.30
N ARG A 282 -4.67 24.79 -12.94
CA ARG A 282 -3.46 25.26 -13.62
C ARG A 282 -2.41 25.67 -12.61
N ASP A 283 -1.27 24.98 -12.63
CA ASP A 283 -0.12 25.18 -11.74
C ASP A 283 -0.53 25.28 -10.26
N LEU A 284 -1.48 24.40 -9.87
CA LEU A 284 -2.10 24.49 -8.56
C LEU A 284 -1.10 24.09 -7.47
N ALA A 285 -0.93 24.94 -6.47
CA ALA A 285 -0.24 24.58 -5.23
C ALA A 285 -1.23 24.58 -4.07
N ILE A 286 -1.21 23.52 -3.26
CA ILE A 286 -2.03 23.36 -2.06
C ILE A 286 -1.14 23.44 -0.82
N GLY A 287 -1.70 23.87 0.31
CA GLY A 287 -0.90 24.00 1.52
C GLY A 287 -1.51 24.90 2.58
N TYR A 288 -0.84 24.99 3.72
CA TYR A 288 -1.17 25.90 4.81
C TYR A 288 0.06 26.77 5.13
N ARG A 289 -0.18 28.03 5.51
CA ARG A 289 0.89 28.94 5.94
C ARG A 289 1.08 28.83 7.45
N GLY A 290 2.32 28.72 7.93
CA GLY A 290 2.62 28.64 9.36
C GLY A 290 3.98 27.99 9.65
N ARG A 291 4.30 27.83 10.94
CA ARG A 291 5.56 27.22 11.41
C ARG A 291 5.71 25.76 10.96
N ASP A 292 4.58 25.06 10.86
CA ASP A 292 4.45 23.69 10.33
C ASP A 292 3.76 23.68 8.95
N GLY A 293 3.88 24.78 8.20
CA GLY A 293 3.23 24.94 6.91
C GLY A 293 3.78 23.95 5.88
N PHE A 294 2.90 23.25 5.17
CA PHE A 294 3.28 22.45 4.01
C PHE A 294 2.82 23.16 2.74
N MET A 295 3.57 22.99 1.65
CA MET A 295 3.17 23.41 0.31
C MET A 295 3.48 22.28 -0.66
N ARG A 296 2.55 21.97 -1.56
CA ARG A 296 2.69 20.92 -2.57
C ARG A 296 2.14 21.42 -3.90
N HIS A 297 2.94 21.34 -4.95
CA HIS A 297 2.44 21.48 -6.32
C HIS A 297 1.64 20.23 -6.70
N VAL A 298 0.50 20.45 -7.33
CA VAL A 298 -0.43 19.42 -7.76
C VAL A 298 -0.45 19.43 -9.29
N PRO A 299 -0.46 18.25 -9.94
CA PRO A 299 -0.76 18.11 -11.35
C PRO A 299 -1.90 19.01 -11.85
N ASP A 300 -1.80 19.41 -13.11
CA ASP A 300 -2.95 19.97 -13.81
C ASP A 300 -3.98 18.87 -14.04
N MET A 301 -5.19 19.10 -13.55
CA MET A 301 -6.31 18.17 -13.53
C MET A 301 -7.50 18.83 -14.23
N ALA A 302 -8.31 18.02 -14.91
CA ALA A 302 -9.55 18.48 -15.52
C ALA A 302 -10.66 17.47 -15.24
N PHE A 303 -11.77 17.91 -14.66
CA PHE A 303 -12.93 17.09 -14.31
C PHE A 303 -14.09 17.42 -15.24
N ARG A 304 -14.68 16.40 -15.85
CA ARG A 304 -15.77 16.54 -16.82
C ARG A 304 -17.10 16.07 -16.26
N ALA A 305 -18.16 16.69 -16.77
CA ALA A 305 -19.51 16.19 -16.58
C ALA A 305 -19.62 14.74 -17.09
N GLY A 306 -20.17 13.86 -16.27
CA GLY A 306 -20.36 12.44 -16.57
C GLY A 306 -19.12 11.55 -16.42
N GLU A 307 -18.06 12.06 -15.80
CA GLU A 307 -16.83 11.32 -15.53
C GLU A 307 -16.66 11.09 -14.02
N ILE A 308 -16.31 9.86 -13.64
CA ILE A 308 -15.87 9.49 -12.29
C ILE A 308 -14.34 9.46 -12.27
N THR A 309 -13.74 10.44 -11.61
CA THR A 309 -12.29 10.49 -11.39
C THR A 309 -11.96 9.97 -9.99
N GLY A 310 -11.14 8.93 -9.88
CA GLY A 310 -10.56 8.49 -8.61
C GLY A 310 -9.31 9.31 -8.27
N LEU A 311 -9.13 9.66 -7.00
CA LEU A 311 -7.94 10.29 -6.46
C LEU A 311 -7.30 9.35 -5.42
N MET A 312 -6.11 8.84 -5.74
CA MET A 312 -5.35 7.91 -4.90
C MET A 312 -3.99 8.50 -4.47
N GLY A 313 -3.32 7.82 -3.55
CA GLY A 313 -2.03 8.21 -2.96
C GLY A 313 -2.08 8.13 -1.43
N HIS A 314 -0.96 8.00 -0.74
CA HIS A 314 -0.80 7.71 0.69
C HIS A 314 -1.47 8.73 1.60
N ASN A 315 -1.71 8.35 2.84
CA ASN A 315 -2.20 9.25 3.87
C ASN A 315 -1.18 10.36 4.14
N GLY A 316 -1.64 11.60 4.14
CA GLY A 316 -0.77 12.77 4.30
C GLY A 316 -0.16 13.32 3.00
N CYS A 317 -0.39 12.72 1.82
CA CYS A 317 0.14 13.27 0.56
C CYS A 317 -0.55 14.58 0.11
N GLY A 318 -1.69 14.94 0.74
CA GLY A 318 -2.40 16.20 0.50
C GLY A 318 -3.81 16.08 -0.09
N LYS A 319 -4.35 14.86 -0.27
CA LYS A 319 -5.69 14.60 -0.87
C LYS A 319 -6.81 15.43 -0.25
N THR A 320 -6.96 15.39 1.08
CA THR A 320 -7.98 16.17 1.79
C THR A 320 -7.81 17.68 1.62
N THR A 321 -6.56 18.17 1.60
CA THR A 321 -6.29 19.60 1.36
C THR A 321 -6.61 19.97 -0.09
N LEU A 322 -6.32 19.10 -1.06
CA LEU A 322 -6.70 19.27 -2.46
C LEU A 322 -8.21 19.37 -2.60
N VAL A 323 -8.96 18.40 -2.08
CA VAL A 323 -10.43 18.38 -2.13
C VAL A 323 -11.05 19.61 -1.47
N LYS A 324 -10.56 20.04 -0.30
CA LYS A 324 -10.98 21.30 0.34
C LYS A 324 -10.66 22.53 -0.51
N THR A 325 -9.58 22.49 -1.28
CA THR A 325 -9.20 23.58 -2.20
C THR A 325 -10.10 23.60 -3.44
N LEU A 326 -10.40 22.44 -4.02
CA LEU A 326 -11.29 22.30 -5.20
C LEU A 326 -12.74 22.69 -4.90
N THR A 327 -13.17 22.57 -3.63
CA THR A 327 -14.51 22.97 -3.14
C THR A 327 -14.58 24.40 -2.61
N GLY A 328 -13.44 25.12 -2.58
CA GLY A 328 -13.36 26.50 -2.11
C GLY A 328 -13.36 26.68 -0.59
N LEU A 329 -13.26 25.59 0.20
CA LEU A 329 -13.13 25.65 1.66
C LEU A 329 -11.74 26.12 2.11
N VAL A 330 -10.72 25.82 1.31
CA VAL A 330 -9.33 26.27 1.50
C VAL A 330 -8.89 27.05 0.26
N LYS A 331 -8.16 28.16 0.46
CA LYS A 331 -7.59 28.91 -0.66
C LYS A 331 -6.35 28.19 -1.19
N PRO A 332 -6.13 28.15 -2.51
CA PRO A 332 -4.89 27.63 -3.06
C PRO A 332 -3.69 28.44 -2.54
N ALA A 333 -2.58 27.75 -2.27
CA ALA A 333 -1.30 28.37 -1.94
C ALA A 333 -0.66 29.04 -3.16
N GLY A 334 -0.93 28.51 -4.35
CA GLY A 334 -0.49 29.01 -5.66
C GLY A 334 -1.36 28.46 -6.79
N GLY A 335 -1.19 28.99 -8.00
CA GLY A 335 -1.95 28.56 -9.18
C GLY A 335 -3.39 29.06 -9.26
N THR A 336 -4.18 28.44 -10.16
CA THR A 336 -5.57 28.81 -10.41
C THR A 336 -6.48 27.62 -10.61
N ILE A 337 -7.74 27.77 -10.20
CA ILE A 337 -8.83 26.84 -10.48
C ILE A 337 -9.79 27.53 -11.45
N MET A 338 -10.18 26.82 -12.49
CA MET A 338 -11.11 27.26 -13.52
C MET A 338 -12.41 26.46 -13.40
N LEU A 339 -13.54 27.15 -13.40
CA LEU A 339 -14.88 26.55 -13.47
C LEU A 339 -15.51 26.98 -14.79
N ASN A 340 -15.91 26.03 -15.63
CA ASN A 340 -16.46 26.28 -16.98
C ASN A 340 -15.56 27.22 -17.81
N GLY A 341 -14.24 27.00 -17.76
CA GLY A 341 -13.26 27.79 -18.51
C GLY A 341 -12.97 29.19 -17.94
N ARG A 342 -13.56 29.58 -16.82
CA ARG A 342 -13.33 30.89 -16.17
C ARG A 342 -12.66 30.71 -14.81
N LYS A 343 -11.75 31.61 -14.44
CA LYS A 343 -11.12 31.59 -13.12
C LYS A 343 -12.20 31.66 -12.02
N ALA A 344 -12.21 30.68 -11.13
CA ALA A 344 -13.19 30.55 -10.06
C ALA A 344 -12.68 31.22 -8.78
N ARG A 345 -13.58 31.88 -8.05
CA ARG A 345 -13.34 32.29 -6.66
C ARG A 345 -13.87 31.21 -5.72
N PRO A 346 -13.45 31.18 -4.45
CA PRO A 346 -13.92 30.20 -3.48
C PRO A 346 -15.45 30.04 -3.43
N ARG A 347 -16.20 31.15 -3.43
CA ARG A 347 -17.67 31.14 -3.44
C ARG A 347 -18.28 30.48 -4.70
N ASP A 348 -17.61 30.64 -5.84
CA ASP A 348 -18.07 30.03 -7.10
C ASP A 348 -17.89 28.49 -7.03
N LEU A 349 -16.79 28.03 -6.42
CA LEU A 349 -16.51 26.60 -6.17
C LEU A 349 -17.49 25.99 -5.16
N THR A 350 -17.70 26.64 -4.01
CA THR A 350 -18.66 26.16 -2.99
C THR A 350 -20.09 26.11 -3.53
N ARG A 351 -20.45 27.01 -4.45
CA ARG A 351 -21.77 26.96 -5.10
C ARG A 351 -21.90 25.81 -6.08
N ALA A 352 -20.82 25.42 -6.76
CA ALA A 352 -20.81 24.38 -7.78
C ALA A 352 -20.57 22.96 -7.23
N GLY A 353 -19.89 22.86 -6.07
CA GLY A 353 -19.47 21.61 -5.47
C GLY A 353 -20.30 21.17 -4.26
N PHE A 354 -20.40 19.86 -4.07
CA PHE A 354 -20.81 19.22 -2.83
C PHE A 354 -19.70 18.26 -2.38
N MET A 355 -19.43 18.18 -1.07
CA MET A 355 -18.42 17.30 -0.50
C MET A 355 -19.09 16.37 0.51
N VAL A 356 -18.96 15.07 0.31
CA VAL A 356 -19.21 14.06 1.35
C VAL A 356 -17.90 13.88 2.12
N MET A 357 -17.89 14.24 3.40
CA MET A 357 -16.71 14.14 4.25
C MET A 357 -16.42 12.69 4.63
N GLN A 358 -15.15 12.39 4.92
CA GLN A 358 -14.70 11.08 5.40
C GLN A 358 -15.44 10.63 6.68
N ASP A 359 -15.77 11.55 7.57
CA ASP A 359 -16.55 11.26 8.77
C ASP A 359 -17.89 11.96 8.66
N VAL A 360 -18.91 11.17 8.27
CA VAL A 360 -20.26 11.66 8.03
C VAL A 360 -20.95 12.18 9.29
N ASN A 361 -20.47 11.82 10.49
CA ASN A 361 -21.02 12.38 11.73
C ASN A 361 -20.82 13.90 11.83
N TYR A 362 -19.85 14.47 11.08
CA TYR A 362 -19.66 15.92 11.01
C TYR A 362 -20.53 16.60 9.94
N GLN A 363 -21.40 15.87 9.25
CA GLN A 363 -22.19 16.37 8.13
C GLN A 363 -23.69 16.12 8.27
N LEU A 364 -24.12 15.28 9.21
CA LEU A 364 -25.52 14.97 9.48
C LEU A 364 -26.01 15.79 10.68
N PHE A 365 -27.03 16.63 10.49
CA PHE A 365 -27.45 17.63 11.47
C PHE A 365 -28.97 17.72 11.71
N SER A 366 -29.77 17.11 10.85
CA SER A 366 -31.23 17.28 10.83
C SER A 366 -31.92 16.30 11.79
N ASP A 367 -33.20 16.53 12.08
CA ASP A 367 -33.95 15.72 13.04
C ASP A 367 -34.42 14.40 12.43
N SER A 368 -34.42 14.27 11.10
CA SER A 368 -34.76 13.05 10.37
C SER A 368 -33.90 12.81 9.13
N VAL A 369 -33.81 11.55 8.67
CA VAL A 369 -33.16 11.19 7.39
C VAL A 369 -33.78 11.94 6.22
N ARG A 370 -35.11 12.04 6.19
CA ARG A 370 -35.85 12.74 5.14
C ARG A 370 -35.46 14.21 5.08
N GLU A 371 -35.46 14.90 6.22
CA GLU A 371 -35.05 16.31 6.33
C GLU A 371 -33.59 16.49 5.90
N GLU A 372 -32.69 15.58 6.31
CA GLU A 372 -31.28 15.62 5.95
C GLU A 372 -31.04 15.49 4.43
N LEU A 373 -31.82 14.67 3.74
CA LEU A 373 -31.77 14.55 2.28
C LEU A 373 -32.29 15.80 1.58
N MET A 374 -33.27 16.48 2.18
CA MET A 374 -33.91 17.67 1.61
C MET A 374 -33.25 18.98 2.07
N ILE A 375 -32.14 18.91 2.81
CA ILE A 375 -31.49 20.09 3.39
C ILE A 375 -31.15 21.14 2.31
N GLY A 376 -31.70 22.35 2.48
CA GLY A 376 -31.53 23.45 1.54
C GLY A 376 -32.36 23.36 0.25
N LEU A 377 -33.33 22.45 0.18
CA LEU A 377 -34.34 22.34 -0.88
C LEU A 377 -35.72 22.78 -0.37
N ASP A 378 -36.68 22.97 -1.30
CA ASP A 378 -38.06 23.27 -0.93
C ASP A 378 -38.81 21.98 -0.58
N GLU A 379 -38.95 21.73 0.72
CA GLU A 379 -39.61 20.54 1.28
C GLU A 379 -41.12 20.48 0.99
N THR A 380 -41.71 21.56 0.47
CA THR A 380 -43.13 21.60 0.09
C THR A 380 -43.37 21.26 -1.38
N ASP A 381 -42.32 21.21 -2.20
CA ASP A 381 -42.41 20.87 -3.63
C ASP A 381 -42.64 19.35 -3.79
N PRO A 382 -43.79 18.92 -4.38
CA PRO A 382 -44.07 17.52 -4.62
C PRO A 382 -43.00 16.81 -5.47
N ALA A 383 -42.31 17.53 -6.35
CA ALA A 383 -41.23 16.96 -7.16
C ALA A 383 -39.99 16.64 -6.32
N VAL A 384 -39.65 17.50 -5.36
CA VAL A 384 -38.54 17.30 -4.42
C VAL A 384 -38.84 16.12 -3.49
N ILE A 385 -40.06 16.07 -2.94
CA ILE A 385 -40.50 14.97 -2.07
C ILE A 385 -40.42 13.64 -2.84
N ALA A 386 -40.98 13.58 -4.05
CA ALA A 386 -40.94 12.36 -4.86
C ALA A 386 -39.52 11.97 -5.27
N GLN A 387 -38.61 12.93 -5.43
CA GLN A 387 -37.19 12.64 -5.66
C GLN A 387 -36.52 12.10 -4.40
N ALA A 388 -36.77 12.69 -3.23
CA ALA A 388 -36.25 12.21 -1.95
C ALA A 388 -36.72 10.79 -1.66
N ASP A 389 -38.00 10.48 -1.91
CA ASP A 389 -38.55 9.13 -1.75
C ASP A 389 -37.84 8.12 -2.66
N ARG A 390 -37.61 8.47 -3.94
CA ARG A 390 -36.84 7.61 -4.86
C ARG A 390 -35.40 7.42 -4.39
N VAL A 391 -34.74 8.49 -3.96
CA VAL A 391 -33.36 8.40 -3.45
C VAL A 391 -33.30 7.55 -2.18
N MET A 392 -34.28 7.66 -1.28
CA MET A 392 -34.33 6.81 -0.10
C MET A 392 -34.58 5.34 -0.45
N ASP A 393 -35.42 5.06 -1.45
CA ASP A 393 -35.67 3.71 -1.94
C ASP A 393 -34.41 3.09 -2.56
N ASP A 394 -33.74 3.83 -3.47
CA ASP A 394 -32.49 3.43 -4.11
C ASP A 394 -31.34 3.19 -3.11
N LEU A 395 -31.45 3.74 -1.89
CA LEU A 395 -30.43 3.67 -0.83
C LEU A 395 -30.82 2.76 0.34
N ASP A 396 -31.93 2.03 0.27
CA ASP A 396 -32.47 1.24 1.38
C ASP A 396 -32.65 2.08 2.67
N LEU A 397 -33.05 3.34 2.53
CA LEU A 397 -33.27 4.31 3.61
C LEU A 397 -34.75 4.55 3.93
N THR A 398 -35.68 4.04 3.10
CA THR A 398 -37.13 4.29 3.24
C THR A 398 -37.66 3.94 4.63
N ALA A 399 -37.23 2.81 5.21
CA ALA A 399 -37.64 2.39 6.55
C ALA A 399 -37.09 3.28 7.69
N PHE A 400 -36.12 4.13 7.39
CA PHE A 400 -35.43 5.01 8.34
C PHE A 400 -35.75 6.49 8.11
N ALA A 401 -36.67 6.81 7.20
CA ALA A 401 -36.96 8.18 6.76
C ALA A 401 -37.18 9.16 7.93
N ASP A 402 -37.91 8.73 8.97
CA ASP A 402 -38.27 9.56 10.13
C ASP A 402 -37.32 9.39 11.32
N ARG A 403 -36.28 8.57 11.19
CA ARG A 403 -35.28 8.40 12.25
C ARG A 403 -34.28 9.55 12.24
N HIS A 404 -33.82 9.92 13.43
CA HIS A 404 -32.69 10.84 13.56
C HIS A 404 -31.43 10.22 12.93
N PRO A 405 -30.69 10.91 12.03
CA PRO A 405 -29.54 10.36 11.31
C PRO A 405 -28.46 9.78 12.23
N MET A 406 -28.19 10.41 13.37
CA MET A 406 -27.21 9.90 14.36
C MET A 406 -27.58 8.57 15.03
N SER A 407 -28.84 8.13 14.92
CA SER A 407 -29.30 6.84 15.46
C SER A 407 -29.02 5.66 14.52
N LEU A 408 -28.57 5.93 13.30
CA LEU A 408 -28.32 4.93 12.27
C LEU A 408 -26.97 4.23 12.48
N SER A 409 -26.78 3.08 11.82
CA SER A 409 -25.44 2.48 11.70
C SER A 409 -24.54 3.36 10.83
N ASP A 410 -23.22 3.25 10.97
CA ASP A 410 -22.30 4.10 10.19
C ASP A 410 -22.43 3.90 8.67
N GLY A 411 -22.70 2.67 8.22
CA GLY A 411 -23.02 2.40 6.80
C GLY A 411 -24.32 3.06 6.34
N GLN A 412 -25.36 3.08 7.20
CA GLN A 412 -26.59 3.81 6.92
C GLN A 412 -26.36 5.33 6.89
N LYS A 413 -25.60 5.88 7.85
CA LYS A 413 -25.19 7.30 7.84
C LYS A 413 -24.45 7.68 6.56
N GLN A 414 -23.56 6.81 6.09
CA GLN A 414 -22.85 6.99 4.82
C GLN A 414 -23.82 7.09 3.64
N ARG A 415 -24.83 6.21 3.59
CA ARG A 415 -25.89 6.29 2.57
C ARG A 415 -26.70 7.57 2.67
N VAL A 416 -27.03 8.05 3.87
CA VAL A 416 -27.72 9.35 4.05
C VAL A 416 -26.88 10.49 3.46
N ALA A 417 -25.58 10.54 3.77
CA ALA A 417 -24.70 11.59 3.24
C ALA A 417 -24.57 11.55 1.70
N ILE A 418 -24.53 10.36 1.10
CA ILE A 418 -24.57 10.19 -0.36
C ILE A 418 -25.95 10.59 -0.92
N GLY A 419 -27.03 10.29 -0.20
CA GLY A 419 -28.40 10.73 -0.51
C GLY A 419 -28.50 12.25 -0.59
N SER A 420 -27.94 12.97 0.37
CA SER A 420 -27.86 14.44 0.33
C SER A 420 -27.05 14.93 -0.89
N ALA A 421 -26.00 14.21 -1.29
CA ALA A 421 -25.26 14.53 -2.53
C ALA A 421 -26.11 14.30 -3.80
N LEU A 422 -26.97 13.29 -3.84
CA LEU A 422 -27.92 13.04 -4.94
C LEU A 422 -29.02 14.11 -5.03
N MET A 423 -29.37 14.72 -3.90
CA MET A 423 -30.43 15.73 -3.80
C MET A 423 -29.91 17.16 -4.03
N CYS A 424 -28.66 17.47 -3.67
CA CYS A 424 -28.12 18.84 -3.64
C CYS A 424 -28.07 19.59 -5.00
N GLY A 425 -28.28 18.89 -6.11
CA GLY A 425 -28.30 19.45 -7.47
C GLY A 425 -26.98 20.01 -7.98
N LYS A 426 -25.88 19.90 -7.21
CA LYS A 426 -24.54 20.42 -7.54
C LYS A 426 -23.93 19.67 -8.72
N ASP A 427 -23.06 20.32 -9.48
CA ASP A 427 -22.48 19.76 -10.70
C ASP A 427 -21.16 19.02 -10.43
N LEU A 428 -20.44 19.41 -9.38
CA LEU A 428 -19.26 18.72 -8.88
C LEU A 428 -19.62 18.00 -7.57
N ILE A 429 -19.47 16.68 -7.54
CA ILE A 429 -19.64 15.88 -6.32
C ILE A 429 -18.28 15.30 -5.94
N ILE A 430 -17.84 15.54 -4.71
CA ILE A 430 -16.60 14.99 -4.17
C ILE A 430 -16.92 14.09 -2.99
N LEU A 431 -16.39 12.87 -2.99
CA LEU A 431 -16.55 11.91 -1.90
C LEU A 431 -15.17 11.55 -1.35
N ASP A 432 -14.96 11.76 -0.05
CA ASP A 432 -13.70 11.44 0.63
C ASP A 432 -13.84 10.09 1.36
N GLU A 433 -13.19 9.04 0.87
CA GLU A 433 -13.20 7.64 1.38
C GLU A 433 -14.61 7.04 1.61
N PRO A 434 -15.50 7.02 0.59
CA PRO A 434 -16.90 6.66 0.80
C PRO A 434 -17.18 5.18 1.09
N THR A 435 -16.18 4.30 0.95
CA THR A 435 -16.33 2.84 1.12
C THR A 435 -15.45 2.28 2.23
N SER A 436 -14.94 3.14 3.10
CA SER A 436 -14.16 2.72 4.26
C SER A 436 -15.01 1.89 5.23
N GLY A 437 -14.51 0.71 5.63
CA GLY A 437 -15.24 -0.20 6.52
C GLY A 437 -16.50 -0.83 5.91
N LEU A 438 -16.74 -0.69 4.60
CA LEU A 438 -17.89 -1.31 3.96
C LEU A 438 -17.59 -2.73 3.48
N ASP A 439 -18.59 -3.60 3.58
CA ASP A 439 -18.57 -4.90 2.90
C ASP A 439 -18.65 -4.75 1.37
N ARG A 440 -18.68 -5.89 0.68
CA ARG A 440 -18.77 -5.92 -0.78
C ARG A 440 -20.06 -5.31 -1.31
N TYR A 441 -21.21 -5.74 -0.76
CA TYR A 441 -22.52 -5.34 -1.26
C TYR A 441 -22.70 -3.83 -1.16
N HIS A 442 -22.40 -3.27 0.02
CA HIS A 442 -22.50 -1.83 0.27
C HIS A 442 -21.49 -1.03 -0.57
N MET A 443 -20.28 -1.55 -0.80
CA MET A 443 -19.33 -0.92 -1.74
C MET A 443 -19.88 -0.91 -3.18
N GLU A 444 -20.43 -2.03 -3.65
CA GLU A 444 -21.05 -2.13 -4.98
C GLU A 444 -22.24 -1.17 -5.13
N GLN A 445 -23.07 -1.01 -4.08
CA GLN A 445 -24.13 -0.01 -4.03
C GLN A 445 -23.58 1.41 -4.18
N VAL A 446 -22.54 1.78 -3.41
CA VAL A 446 -21.87 3.09 -3.54
C VAL A 446 -21.40 3.31 -4.97
N GLY A 447 -20.71 2.34 -5.57
CA GLY A 447 -20.30 2.39 -6.96
C GLY A 447 -21.47 2.63 -7.94
N GLY A 448 -22.58 1.92 -7.77
CA GLY A 448 -23.80 2.10 -8.54
C GLY A 448 -24.33 3.53 -8.50
N LEU A 449 -24.35 4.14 -7.31
CA LEU A 449 -24.81 5.53 -7.11
C LEU A 449 -23.88 6.54 -7.78
N LEU A 450 -22.57 6.33 -7.72
CA LEU A 450 -21.60 7.16 -8.44
C LEU A 450 -21.88 7.12 -9.95
N ARG A 451 -22.16 5.93 -10.49
CA ARG A 451 -22.49 5.77 -11.91
C ARG A 451 -23.79 6.46 -12.28
N GLN A 452 -24.81 6.42 -11.41
CA GLN A 452 -26.06 7.16 -11.63
C GLN A 452 -25.85 8.69 -11.63
N LEU A 453 -25.06 9.22 -10.70
CA LEU A 453 -24.69 10.64 -10.68
C LEU A 453 -23.96 11.03 -11.97
N ALA A 454 -23.00 10.22 -12.42
CA ALA A 454 -22.27 10.47 -13.65
C ALA A 454 -23.21 10.47 -14.87
N ALA A 455 -24.13 9.49 -14.95
CA ALA A 455 -25.13 9.44 -16.03
C ALA A 455 -26.06 10.67 -16.07
N ARG A 456 -26.26 11.34 -14.93
CA ARG A 456 -26.99 12.64 -14.84
C ARG A 456 -26.12 13.86 -15.20
N GLY A 457 -24.93 13.65 -15.75
CA GLY A 457 -24.00 14.70 -16.18
C GLY A 457 -23.21 15.34 -15.04
N LYS A 458 -23.13 14.73 -13.86
CA LYS A 458 -22.32 15.24 -12.75
C LYS A 458 -20.86 14.88 -12.93
N ALA A 459 -19.96 15.79 -12.57
CA ALA A 459 -18.53 15.48 -12.47
C ALA A 459 -18.24 14.95 -11.06
N ILE A 460 -17.58 13.80 -10.97
CA ILE A 460 -17.41 13.11 -9.69
C ILE A 460 -15.93 12.93 -9.41
N LEU A 461 -15.52 13.30 -8.20
CA LEU A 461 -14.20 13.01 -7.67
C LEU A 461 -14.35 12.11 -6.45
N VAL A 462 -13.75 10.92 -6.49
CA VAL A 462 -13.75 9.98 -5.37
C VAL A 462 -12.33 9.85 -4.84
N VAL A 463 -12.09 10.32 -3.61
CA VAL A 463 -10.85 9.98 -2.91
C VAL A 463 -11.03 8.59 -2.33
N THR A 464 -10.15 7.66 -2.68
CA THR A 464 -10.26 6.30 -2.15
C THR A 464 -8.93 5.56 -2.11
N HIS A 465 -8.79 4.69 -1.11
CA HIS A 465 -7.81 3.63 -1.06
C HIS A 465 -8.38 2.23 -1.39
N ASP A 466 -9.66 2.16 -1.73
CA ASP A 466 -10.35 0.94 -2.09
C ASP A 466 -10.07 0.58 -3.56
N GLU A 467 -9.17 -0.38 -3.77
CA GLU A 467 -8.75 -0.82 -5.10
C GLU A 467 -9.91 -1.43 -5.91
N GLU A 468 -10.88 -2.09 -5.25
CA GLU A 468 -12.05 -2.67 -5.94
C GLU A 468 -13.00 -1.57 -6.42
N LEU A 469 -13.26 -0.54 -5.58
CA LEU A 469 -14.05 0.62 -5.99
C LEU A 469 -13.38 1.40 -7.12
N ALA A 470 -12.08 1.66 -6.98
CA ALA A 470 -11.30 2.43 -7.95
C ALA A 470 -11.30 1.75 -9.33
N ALA A 471 -10.97 0.47 -9.38
CA ALA A 471 -10.94 -0.31 -10.62
C ALA A 471 -12.34 -0.53 -11.23
N GLY A 472 -13.37 -0.72 -10.39
CA GLY A 472 -14.71 -1.09 -10.84
C GLY A 472 -15.56 0.09 -11.34
N TRP A 473 -15.37 1.29 -10.79
CA TRP A 473 -16.29 2.42 -11.06
C TRP A 473 -15.61 3.70 -11.51
N CYS A 474 -14.30 3.89 -11.37
CA CYS A 474 -13.66 5.09 -11.90
C CYS A 474 -13.42 4.98 -13.41
N ASP A 475 -13.61 6.09 -14.11
CA ASP A 475 -13.31 6.21 -15.53
C ASP A 475 -11.85 6.60 -15.79
N ARG A 476 -11.22 7.21 -14.77
CA ARG A 476 -9.82 7.63 -14.72
C ARG A 476 -9.34 7.68 -13.27
N ILE A 477 -8.06 7.41 -13.05
CA ILE A 477 -7.41 7.53 -11.75
C ILE A 477 -6.33 8.62 -11.82
N ILE A 478 -6.24 9.44 -10.78
CA ILE A 478 -5.15 10.37 -10.55
C ILE A 478 -4.45 9.96 -9.27
N ASN A 479 -3.17 9.64 -9.37
CA ASN A 479 -2.33 9.34 -8.23
C ASN A 479 -1.53 10.59 -7.85
N LEU A 480 -1.73 11.11 -6.64
CA LEU A 480 -1.11 12.37 -6.21
C LEU A 480 0.40 12.24 -5.95
N GLU A 481 0.92 11.03 -5.79
CA GLU A 481 2.33 10.74 -5.51
C GLU A 481 3.21 10.72 -6.75
N LYS A 482 2.69 10.14 -7.84
CA LYS A 482 3.41 10.05 -9.10
C LYS A 482 3.44 11.45 -9.72
N GLU A 483 4.62 11.89 -10.17
CA GLU A 483 4.70 13.16 -10.90
C GLU A 483 3.72 13.13 -12.08
N PRO A 484 3.06 14.26 -12.39
CA PRO A 484 2.26 14.33 -13.59
C PRO A 484 3.16 14.01 -14.78
N ILE A 485 2.69 13.13 -15.66
CA ILE A 485 3.28 12.96 -16.99
C ILE A 485 3.07 14.29 -17.74
N MET A 486 3.96 15.27 -17.53
CA MET A 486 4.00 16.54 -18.24
C MET A 486 4.67 16.31 -19.59
N ASN A 487 3.88 16.38 -20.68
CA ASN A 487 4.48 16.48 -22.01
C ASN A 487 4.63 17.94 -22.41
N ALA A 488 5.87 18.30 -22.72
CA ALA A 488 6.30 19.56 -23.30
C ALA A 488 5.44 19.95 -24.53
N THR A 489 4.86 21.14 -24.50
CA THR A 489 4.38 21.83 -25.71
C THR A 489 4.88 23.26 -25.72
N ASN A 490 6.12 23.43 -26.18
CA ASN A 490 6.54 24.44 -27.16
C ASN A 490 8.07 24.44 -27.25
N MET A 491 8.62 23.40 -27.87
CA MET A 491 9.75 23.56 -28.77
C MET A 491 9.54 22.66 -29.97
N SER A 492 9.53 23.28 -31.14
CA SER A 492 9.58 22.66 -32.44
C SER A 492 10.82 21.78 -32.57
N GLY A 493 10.62 20.52 -32.97
CA GLY A 493 11.69 19.64 -33.45
C GLY A 493 11.82 18.35 -32.65
N THR A 494 11.43 17.24 -33.31
CA THR A 494 11.75 15.83 -33.01
C THR A 494 11.30 15.25 -31.66
N ALA A 495 10.37 14.30 -31.73
CA ALA A 495 9.74 13.60 -30.60
C ALA A 495 10.74 12.73 -29.81
N GLY A 496 10.86 12.97 -28.51
CA GLY A 496 11.57 12.12 -27.54
C GLY A 496 10.59 11.34 -26.66
N ALA A 497 10.86 10.05 -26.46
CA ALA A 497 10.09 9.12 -25.63
C ALA A 497 10.37 9.33 -24.12
N PRO A 498 9.42 9.08 -23.20
CA PRO A 498 9.67 9.14 -21.76
C PRO A 498 10.38 7.87 -21.25
N ALA A 499 11.14 8.05 -20.16
CA ALA A 499 12.00 7.06 -19.53
C ALA A 499 11.23 5.90 -18.86
N PHE A 500 11.85 4.72 -18.89
CA PHE A 500 11.38 3.44 -18.32
C PHE A 500 11.70 3.35 -16.82
N ASP A 501 10.73 2.92 -15.99
CA ASP A 501 10.88 2.69 -14.55
C ASP A 501 11.07 1.19 -14.29
N ILE A 502 12.17 0.82 -13.63
CA ILE A 502 12.65 -0.56 -13.47
C ILE A 502 11.88 -1.35 -12.40
N ALA A 503 11.13 -0.66 -11.53
CA ALA A 503 10.42 -1.26 -10.41
C ALA A 503 9.07 -1.93 -10.78
N ASP A 504 8.55 -1.72 -12.00
CA ASP A 504 7.26 -2.23 -12.47
C ASP A 504 7.36 -3.55 -13.29
N TRP A 505 8.46 -4.30 -13.17
CA TRP A 505 8.80 -5.43 -14.04
C TRP A 505 8.33 -6.81 -13.53
N LEU A 506 7.56 -7.58 -14.33
CA LEU A 506 7.00 -8.90 -13.98
C LEU A 506 7.01 -9.98 -15.10
N GLY A 507 7.76 -9.81 -16.19
CA GLY A 507 7.81 -10.78 -17.31
C GLY A 507 8.89 -11.88 -17.15
N ASP A 508 8.80 -12.95 -17.93
CA ASP A 508 9.95 -13.82 -18.19
C ASP A 508 10.96 -13.08 -19.11
N TRP A 509 12.25 -13.42 -18.98
CA TRP A 509 13.34 -12.74 -19.71
C TRP A 509 13.54 -13.33 -21.12
N GLU A 510 13.63 -12.47 -22.14
CA GLU A 510 14.19 -12.79 -23.45
C GLU A 510 15.54 -12.10 -23.67
N SER A 511 16.48 -12.82 -24.29
CA SER A 511 17.82 -12.27 -24.54
C SER A 511 17.76 -11.19 -25.62
N PHE A 512 18.55 -10.16 -25.44
CA PHE A 512 18.62 -9.03 -26.37
C PHE A 512 19.15 -9.46 -27.77
N GLU A 513 19.95 -10.52 -27.82
CA GLU A 513 20.43 -11.16 -29.05
C GLU A 513 19.28 -11.65 -29.94
N HIS A 514 18.19 -12.15 -29.34
CA HIS A 514 17.01 -12.61 -30.07
C HIS A 514 16.37 -11.53 -30.96
N TYR A 515 16.46 -10.26 -30.58
CA TYR A 515 15.89 -9.12 -31.33
C TYR A 515 16.86 -8.48 -32.32
N ILE A 516 18.17 -8.59 -32.06
CA ILE A 516 19.21 -8.11 -32.99
C ILE A 516 19.18 -8.97 -34.25
N ASP A 517 19.11 -10.29 -34.07
CA ASP A 517 19.21 -11.28 -35.15
C ASP A 517 17.86 -11.70 -35.76
N SER A 518 16.76 -11.05 -35.35
CA SER A 518 15.43 -11.38 -35.87
C SER A 518 15.21 -10.91 -37.32
N ASP A 519 14.80 -11.84 -38.19
CA ASP A 519 14.42 -11.59 -39.59
C ASP A 519 12.97 -11.12 -39.75
N ASP A 520 12.25 -10.85 -38.66
CA ASP A 520 10.88 -10.35 -38.74
C ASP A 520 10.85 -8.95 -39.41
N PRO A 521 10.10 -8.78 -40.52
CA PRO A 521 10.07 -7.53 -41.30
C PRO A 521 9.66 -6.30 -40.49
N THR A 522 8.82 -6.49 -39.46
CA THR A 522 8.32 -5.44 -38.57
C THR A 522 9.43 -4.96 -37.63
N ILE A 523 10.29 -5.89 -37.22
CA ILE A 523 11.47 -5.63 -36.36
C ILE A 523 12.54 -4.90 -37.17
N GLN A 524 12.79 -5.36 -38.39
CA GLN A 524 13.72 -4.74 -39.34
C GLN A 524 13.36 -3.28 -39.63
N GLN A 525 12.09 -3.01 -39.96
CA GLN A 525 11.60 -1.65 -40.23
C GLN A 525 11.74 -0.71 -39.01
N THR A 526 11.68 -1.27 -37.80
CA THR A 526 11.84 -0.53 -36.54
C THR A 526 13.30 -0.17 -36.26
N TRP A 527 14.22 -1.08 -36.57
CA TRP A 527 15.66 -0.84 -36.47
C TRP A 527 16.12 0.25 -37.44
N GLU A 528 15.69 0.19 -38.69
CA GLU A 528 15.99 1.20 -39.70
C GLU A 528 15.48 2.59 -39.29
N ALA A 529 14.26 2.67 -38.76
CA ALA A 529 13.72 3.93 -38.24
C ALA A 529 14.49 4.48 -37.03
N ALA A 530 15.04 3.61 -36.18
CA ALA A 530 15.86 3.99 -35.02
C ALA A 530 17.21 4.57 -35.46
N GLU A 531 17.86 3.89 -36.39
CA GLU A 531 19.17 4.26 -36.91
C GLU A 531 19.14 5.60 -37.64
N GLN A 532 18.12 5.83 -38.45
CA GLN A 532 17.92 7.12 -39.14
C GLN A 532 17.69 8.29 -38.16
N ALA A 533 17.00 8.04 -37.04
CA ALA A 533 16.80 9.07 -36.02
C ALA A 533 18.09 9.41 -35.25
N VAL A 534 18.94 8.42 -34.98
CA VAL A 534 20.24 8.61 -34.30
C VAL A 534 21.24 9.33 -35.20
N LEU A 535 21.28 8.98 -36.49
CA LEU A 535 22.12 9.65 -37.48
C LEU A 535 21.71 11.12 -37.72
N ALA A 536 20.48 11.50 -37.35
CA ALA A 536 19.99 12.87 -37.41
C ALA A 536 20.43 13.74 -36.21
N ASP A 537 20.95 13.18 -35.10
CA ASP A 537 21.56 13.94 -34.00
C ASP A 537 23.08 14.11 -34.23
N PRO A 538 23.58 15.34 -34.48
CA PRO A 538 24.99 15.60 -34.77
C PRO A 538 25.96 15.19 -33.65
N ARG A 539 25.48 15.07 -32.40
CA ARG A 539 26.30 14.68 -31.24
C ARG A 539 26.54 13.17 -31.18
N MET A 540 25.62 12.38 -31.73
CA MET A 540 25.67 10.92 -31.71
C MET A 540 26.22 10.32 -33.01
N ALA A 541 26.27 11.11 -34.09
CA ALA A 541 26.84 10.74 -35.38
C ALA A 541 28.25 10.09 -35.33
N PRO A 542 29.19 10.48 -34.43
CA PRO A 542 30.51 9.84 -34.36
C PRO A 542 30.48 8.43 -33.76
N MET A 543 29.55 8.16 -32.82
CA MET A 543 29.40 6.84 -32.19
C MET A 543 28.56 5.88 -33.05
N ALA A 544 27.67 6.41 -33.88
CA ALA A 544 26.73 5.66 -34.70
C ALA A 544 27.22 5.41 -36.15
N ALA A 545 28.50 5.67 -36.45
CA ALA A 545 29.04 5.61 -37.82
C ALA A 545 28.88 4.25 -38.54
N HIS A 546 28.55 3.19 -37.79
CA HIS A 546 28.32 1.83 -38.30
C HIS A 546 26.93 1.26 -37.95
N GLY A 547 26.03 2.08 -37.38
CA GLY A 547 24.69 1.68 -36.98
C GLY A 547 24.56 1.21 -35.52
N ILE A 548 23.42 1.50 -34.90
CA ILE A 548 23.15 1.18 -33.49
C ILE A 548 23.11 -0.34 -33.24
N ARG A 549 22.66 -1.12 -34.24
CA ARG A 549 22.69 -2.59 -34.22
C ARG A 549 24.10 -3.13 -34.15
N THR A 550 25.03 -2.54 -34.90
CA THR A 550 26.44 -2.93 -34.93
C THR A 550 27.14 -2.65 -33.59
N PHE A 551 26.83 -1.54 -32.93
CA PHE A 551 27.33 -1.22 -31.59
C PHE A 551 26.89 -2.25 -30.54
N TRP A 552 25.59 -2.59 -30.50
CA TRP A 552 25.06 -3.58 -29.57
C TRP A 552 25.47 -5.01 -29.92
N SER A 553 25.55 -5.34 -31.21
CA SER A 553 26.17 -6.57 -31.67
C SER A 553 27.63 -6.65 -31.20
N MET A 554 28.39 -5.54 -31.15
CA MET A 554 29.75 -5.53 -30.59
C MET A 554 29.82 -5.67 -29.06
N ALA A 555 28.93 -5.01 -28.30
CA ALA A 555 28.87 -5.15 -26.85
C ALA A 555 28.39 -6.55 -26.41
N CYS A 556 27.39 -7.07 -27.12
CA CYS A 556 26.98 -8.47 -27.04
C CYS A 556 28.04 -9.39 -27.67
N ALA A 557 28.89 -8.93 -28.58
CA ALA A 557 29.98 -9.73 -29.16
C ALA A 557 31.22 -9.81 -28.28
N THR A 558 31.45 -8.82 -27.42
CA THR A 558 32.32 -8.95 -26.26
C THR A 558 31.72 -9.86 -25.17
N THR A 559 30.48 -10.29 -25.36
CA THR A 559 29.84 -11.41 -24.66
C THR A 559 29.41 -12.58 -25.60
N SER A 560 29.81 -12.60 -26.89
CA SER A 560 29.37 -13.60 -27.91
C SER A 560 30.14 -14.91 -27.75
N PRO A 561 29.92 -15.97 -28.57
CA PRO A 561 30.69 -17.21 -28.67
C PRO A 561 31.75 -17.52 -29.75
N GLU A 562 32.20 -16.62 -30.63
CA GLU A 562 33.23 -16.99 -31.63
C GLU A 562 34.50 -17.66 -31.10
N ASN A 563 34.92 -17.24 -29.94
CA ASN A 563 36.28 -17.30 -29.46
C ASN A 563 36.23 -17.07 -27.96
N ILE A 564 35.48 -18.01 -27.38
CA ILE A 564 34.66 -17.84 -26.21
C ILE A 564 34.49 -19.15 -25.53
N ILE A 565 34.19 -19.00 -24.26
CA ILE A 565 33.70 -20.05 -23.45
C ILE A 565 32.37 -19.56 -22.84
N HIS A 566 31.24 -20.09 -23.32
CA HIS A 566 29.92 -19.81 -22.77
C HIS A 566 29.90 -20.26 -21.31
N ILE A 567 29.88 -19.36 -20.34
CA ILE A 567 29.74 -19.74 -18.93
C ILE A 567 28.28 -20.18 -18.73
N GLY A 568 28.05 -21.50 -18.66
CA GLY A 568 26.74 -22.05 -18.34
C GLY A 568 26.37 -21.85 -16.86
N TRP A 569 27.36 -21.94 -15.97
CA TRP A 569 27.20 -21.73 -14.52
C TRP A 569 28.56 -21.60 -13.82
N TRP A 570 28.57 -21.31 -12.52
CA TRP A 570 29.79 -21.21 -11.71
C TRP A 570 29.59 -21.82 -10.33
N ARG A 571 30.69 -22.13 -9.63
CA ARG A 571 30.68 -22.69 -8.28
C ARG A 571 31.64 -21.94 -7.37
N VAL A 572 31.20 -21.74 -6.13
CA VAL A 572 32.06 -21.29 -5.01
C VAL A 572 32.37 -22.47 -4.11
N SER A 573 33.65 -22.69 -3.82
CA SER A 573 34.12 -23.76 -2.93
C SER A 573 34.35 -23.21 -1.51
N GLU A 574 33.92 -23.94 -0.46
CA GLU A 574 34.14 -23.54 0.94
C GLU A 574 35.64 -23.42 1.27
N PRO A 575 36.06 -22.47 2.13
CA PRO A 575 37.39 -22.48 2.68
C PRO A 575 37.56 -23.74 3.54
N GLY A 576 38.43 -24.65 3.10
CA GLY A 576 38.67 -25.93 3.77
C GLY A 576 38.97 -25.75 5.26
N GLY A 577 38.35 -26.62 6.08
CA GLY A 577 38.16 -26.43 7.51
C GLY A 577 39.41 -26.26 8.40
N ALA A 578 39.12 -25.64 9.56
CA ALA A 578 39.86 -25.64 10.83
C ALA A 578 41.34 -25.21 10.79
N GLY A 579 41.55 -23.89 10.95
CA GLY A 579 42.75 -23.36 11.60
C GLY A 579 43.61 -22.41 10.78
N ALA A 580 43.08 -21.25 10.36
CA ALA A 580 43.90 -20.06 10.09
C ALA A 580 43.01 -18.81 9.98
N ALA A 581 43.06 -17.93 10.99
CA ALA A 581 42.34 -16.66 11.01
C ALA A 581 43.03 -15.57 10.16
N ALA A 582 43.51 -15.88 8.95
CA ALA A 582 44.15 -14.89 8.09
C ALA A 582 43.98 -15.24 6.59
N SER A 583 43.15 -14.47 5.90
CA SER A 583 42.76 -14.57 4.49
C SER A 583 41.85 -15.77 4.12
N ALA A 584 40.54 -15.60 4.30
CA ALA A 584 39.57 -16.48 3.65
C ALA A 584 39.59 -16.19 2.15
N VAL A 585 40.12 -17.12 1.37
CA VAL A 585 40.12 -17.07 -0.09
C VAL A 585 38.84 -17.73 -0.58
N ILE A 586 38.08 -17.04 -1.44
CA ILE A 586 36.91 -17.58 -2.11
C ILE A 586 37.35 -18.00 -3.52
N ARG A 587 37.27 -19.30 -3.79
CA ARG A 587 37.53 -19.82 -5.13
C ARG A 587 36.26 -19.79 -5.95
N ILE A 588 36.29 -19.12 -7.10
CA ILE A 588 35.20 -19.12 -8.08
C ILE A 588 35.67 -19.90 -9.31
N GLU A 589 34.97 -20.98 -9.61
CA GLU A 589 35.19 -21.84 -10.76
C GLU A 589 34.07 -21.58 -11.77
N TRP A 590 34.43 -21.14 -12.98
CA TRP A 590 33.49 -20.89 -14.08
C TRP A 590 33.38 -22.15 -14.93
N PHE A 591 32.17 -22.54 -15.31
CA PHE A 591 31.91 -23.75 -16.09
C PHE A 591 31.15 -23.43 -17.36
N ALA A 592 31.42 -24.17 -18.43
CA ALA A 592 30.61 -24.14 -19.63
C ALA A 592 29.25 -24.81 -19.42
N GLU A 593 28.34 -24.57 -20.36
CA GLU A 593 27.02 -25.23 -20.40
C GLU A 593 27.09 -26.77 -20.40
N ASP A 594 28.24 -27.36 -20.80
CA ASP A 594 28.50 -28.80 -20.78
C ASP A 594 29.18 -29.32 -19.50
N ASN A 595 29.31 -28.47 -18.46
CA ASN A 595 30.05 -28.71 -17.20
C ASN A 595 31.58 -28.81 -17.30
N THR A 596 32.21 -28.41 -18.40
CA THR A 596 33.67 -28.26 -18.45
C THR A 596 34.08 -27.02 -17.66
N SER A 597 35.16 -27.07 -16.85
CA SER A 597 35.67 -25.87 -16.16
C SER A 597 36.44 -24.99 -17.13
N LEU A 598 36.16 -23.69 -17.12
CA LEU A 598 36.66 -22.70 -18.07
C LEU A 598 37.82 -21.92 -17.49
N ASP A 599 37.59 -21.32 -16.33
CA ASP A 599 38.62 -20.64 -15.57
C ASP A 599 38.32 -20.74 -14.08
N ILE A 600 39.36 -20.61 -13.27
CA ILE A 600 39.27 -20.68 -11.82
C ILE A 600 40.08 -19.55 -11.25
N TYR A 601 39.42 -18.64 -10.55
CA TYR A 601 40.08 -17.54 -9.88
C TYR A 601 39.89 -17.63 -8.38
N ASP A 602 41.00 -17.46 -7.68
CA ASP A 602 41.02 -17.32 -6.24
C ASP A 602 40.89 -15.84 -5.91
N TYR A 603 39.78 -15.49 -5.27
CA TYR A 603 39.46 -14.14 -4.87
C TYR A 603 39.66 -13.94 -3.38
N ARG A 604 40.22 -12.79 -3.02
CA ARG A 604 40.33 -12.34 -1.64
C ARG A 604 39.48 -11.09 -1.47
N ILE A 605 38.89 -10.95 -0.28
CA ILE A 605 38.32 -9.67 0.11
C ILE A 605 39.49 -8.69 0.22
N ASP A 606 39.48 -7.69 -0.64
CA ASP A 606 40.46 -6.63 -0.65
C ASP A 606 40.00 -5.47 0.24
N HIS A 607 38.73 -5.07 0.09
CA HIS A 607 38.17 -3.93 0.79
C HIS A 607 36.67 -4.11 1.10
N VAL A 608 36.17 -3.41 2.12
CA VAL A 608 34.72 -3.33 2.42
C VAL A 608 34.32 -1.86 2.49
N ILE A 609 33.40 -1.48 1.61
CA ILE A 609 32.84 -0.13 1.54
C ILE A 609 31.58 -0.12 2.42
N GLU A 610 31.69 0.45 3.63
CA GLU A 610 30.64 0.42 4.66
C GLU A 610 29.32 1.09 4.22
N HIS A 611 29.41 2.12 3.38
CA HIS A 611 28.29 2.85 2.79
C HIS A 611 28.35 2.79 1.26
N GLY A 612 28.39 1.57 0.74
CA GLY A 612 28.47 1.31 -0.70
C GLY A 612 27.15 1.53 -1.43
N LEU A 613 26.94 0.77 -2.51
CA LEU A 613 25.75 0.90 -3.35
C LEU A 613 24.47 0.73 -2.53
N GLU A 614 23.49 1.59 -2.81
CA GLU A 614 22.17 1.60 -2.14
C GLU A 614 22.23 1.74 -0.61
N GLY A 615 23.31 2.34 -0.09
CA GLY A 615 23.50 2.53 1.34
C GLY A 615 23.80 1.24 2.11
N SER A 616 24.17 0.17 1.39
CA SER A 616 24.49 -1.15 1.96
C SER A 616 26.00 -1.46 1.89
N PRO A 617 26.53 -2.30 2.79
CA PRO A 617 27.93 -2.70 2.74
C PRO A 617 28.25 -3.42 1.42
N THR A 618 29.25 -2.91 0.69
CA THR A 618 29.73 -3.49 -0.57
C THR A 618 31.14 -4.05 -0.37
N PHE A 619 31.34 -5.30 -0.79
CA PHE A 619 32.59 -6.03 -0.62
C PHE A 619 33.33 -6.05 -1.95
N VAL A 620 34.60 -5.66 -1.92
CA VAL A 620 35.49 -5.63 -3.07
C VAL A 620 36.37 -6.87 -3.02
N PHE A 621 36.35 -7.63 -4.10
CA PHE A 621 37.15 -8.84 -4.26
C PHE A 621 38.18 -8.64 -5.36
N THR A 622 39.39 -9.10 -5.09
CA THR A 622 40.51 -9.09 -6.04
C THR A 622 41.03 -10.49 -6.25
N THR A 623 41.58 -10.72 -7.44
CA THR A 623 42.40 -11.89 -7.70
C THR A 623 43.84 -11.46 -7.99
N ASP A 624 44.78 -12.20 -7.41
CA ASP A 624 46.22 -12.05 -7.68
C ASP A 624 46.63 -12.86 -8.93
N ASP A 625 45.68 -13.44 -9.68
CA ASP A 625 45.98 -14.19 -10.90
C ASP A 625 46.51 -13.25 -11.99
N PRO A 626 47.77 -13.44 -12.46
CA PRO A 626 48.37 -12.56 -13.46
C PRO A 626 47.65 -12.59 -14.81
N ASN A 627 46.84 -13.61 -15.11
CA ASN A 627 46.05 -13.64 -16.34
C ASN A 627 44.84 -12.69 -16.31
N ALA A 628 44.47 -12.19 -15.13
CA ALA A 628 43.38 -11.23 -14.98
C ALA A 628 43.86 -9.76 -15.13
N GLU A 629 45.15 -9.50 -15.36
CA GLU A 629 45.74 -8.15 -15.26
C GLU A 629 45.10 -7.11 -16.21
N ASP A 630 44.71 -7.54 -17.42
CA ASP A 630 44.02 -6.74 -18.44
C ASP A 630 42.54 -7.13 -18.61
N SER A 631 42.03 -8.01 -17.75
CA SER A 631 40.69 -8.57 -17.83
C SER A 631 39.68 -7.75 -17.02
N PRO A 632 38.45 -7.57 -17.52
CA PRO A 632 37.36 -6.98 -16.74
C PRO A 632 37.08 -7.72 -15.41
N PHE A 633 37.55 -8.96 -15.26
CA PHE A 633 37.32 -9.83 -14.11
C PHE A 633 38.36 -9.71 -12.98
N ARG A 634 39.30 -8.75 -13.07
CA ARG A 634 40.35 -8.51 -12.05
C ARG A 634 39.78 -8.08 -10.70
N TRP A 635 38.73 -7.25 -10.74
CA TRP A 635 38.03 -6.71 -9.57
C TRP A 635 36.55 -7.08 -9.63
N LEU A 636 35.98 -7.45 -8.49
CA LEU A 636 34.60 -7.92 -8.38
C LEU A 636 33.91 -7.29 -7.16
N LEU A 637 32.74 -6.68 -7.39
CA LEU A 637 31.96 -6.00 -6.34
C LEU A 637 30.72 -6.82 -5.95
N VAL A 638 30.45 -6.93 -4.65
CA VAL A 638 29.30 -7.69 -4.10
C VAL A 638 28.56 -6.89 -3.04
N ILE A 639 27.24 -6.74 -3.16
CA ILE A 639 26.40 -5.99 -2.23
C ILE A 639 25.71 -6.95 -1.25
N ALA A 640 25.81 -6.68 0.07
CA ALA A 640 25.06 -7.34 1.14
C ALA A 640 24.93 -8.89 1.02
N PRO A 641 26.04 -9.65 1.10
CA PRO A 641 26.02 -11.11 0.98
C PRO A 641 25.40 -11.73 2.24
N LEU A 642 24.07 -11.83 2.30
CA LEU A 642 23.37 -12.61 3.30
C LEU A 642 23.06 -14.03 2.78
N PRO A 643 23.18 -15.07 3.62
CA PRO A 643 22.91 -16.44 3.20
C PRO A 643 21.40 -16.66 2.97
N SER A 644 21.01 -17.08 1.77
CA SER A 644 19.62 -17.50 1.52
C SER A 644 19.36 -18.91 2.06
N ARG A 645 18.18 -19.14 2.67
CA ARG A 645 17.75 -20.47 3.18
C ARG A 645 17.62 -21.55 2.09
N ARG A 646 17.61 -21.19 0.80
CA ARG A 646 17.54 -22.14 -0.33
C ARG A 646 18.89 -22.71 -0.76
N ALA A 647 20.02 -22.12 -0.34
CA ALA A 647 21.36 -22.51 -0.81
C ALA A 647 22.08 -23.54 0.08
N PHE A 648 21.50 -23.94 1.22
CA PHE A 648 22.14 -24.86 2.17
C PHE A 648 22.26 -26.32 1.67
N THR A 649 21.47 -26.73 0.68
CA THR A 649 21.51 -28.11 0.17
C THR A 649 22.53 -28.33 -0.95
N LYS A 650 23.20 -27.28 -1.46
CA LYS A 650 24.19 -27.38 -2.55
C LYS A 650 25.38 -26.40 -2.45
N GLY A 651 25.71 -25.92 -1.25
CA GLY A 651 26.97 -25.20 -1.00
C GLY A 651 27.18 -23.89 -1.78
N GLY A 652 26.17 -23.01 -1.87
CA GLY A 652 26.32 -21.69 -2.50
C GLY A 652 26.18 -20.55 -1.49
N LEU A 653 27.08 -19.56 -1.52
CA LEU A 653 27.15 -18.48 -0.52
C LEU A 653 26.61 -17.12 -1.01
N LEU A 654 26.12 -16.97 -2.25
CA LEU A 654 25.84 -15.65 -2.84
C LEU A 654 24.55 -15.68 -3.67
N SER A 655 23.43 -15.17 -3.15
CA SER A 655 22.12 -15.24 -3.83
C SER A 655 21.70 -13.97 -4.57
N HIS A 656 22.49 -12.91 -4.55
CA HIS A 656 22.25 -11.69 -5.33
C HIS A 656 23.60 -11.10 -5.74
N LEU A 657 23.94 -11.21 -7.02
CA LEU A 657 25.17 -10.64 -7.56
C LEU A 657 24.82 -9.72 -8.72
N HIS A 658 25.07 -8.43 -8.49
CA HIS A 658 25.18 -7.43 -9.54
C HIS A 658 26.68 -7.24 -9.77
N PHE A 659 27.21 -7.69 -10.90
CA PHE A 659 28.63 -7.56 -11.20
C PHE A 659 28.88 -6.23 -11.91
N GLN A 660 29.82 -5.47 -11.37
CA GLN A 660 30.51 -4.42 -12.10
C GLN A 660 31.94 -4.88 -12.33
N TYR A 661 32.45 -4.58 -13.52
CA TYR A 661 33.77 -4.99 -13.97
C TYR A 661 34.64 -3.76 -14.17
N ALA A 662 35.85 -3.80 -13.64
CA ALA A 662 36.86 -2.78 -13.86
C ALA A 662 38.25 -3.38 -13.81
N ASN A 663 39.15 -2.76 -14.56
CA ASN A 663 40.55 -3.18 -14.60
C ASN A 663 41.37 -2.57 -13.45
N ASP A 664 40.87 -1.50 -12.80
CA ASP A 664 41.53 -0.89 -11.64
C ASP A 664 40.53 -0.43 -10.54
N LEU A 665 41.00 -0.31 -9.29
CA LEU A 665 40.16 0.09 -8.15
C LEU A 665 39.86 1.60 -8.12
N ALA A 666 40.76 2.43 -8.67
CA ALA A 666 40.63 3.89 -8.65
C ALA A 666 39.49 4.39 -9.56
N THR A 667 39.13 3.63 -10.59
CA THR A 667 37.93 3.87 -11.42
C THR A 667 36.64 3.48 -10.72
N LEU A 668 36.72 2.69 -9.64
CA LEU A 668 35.57 2.25 -8.86
C LEU A 668 35.32 3.12 -7.62
N VAL A 669 36.34 3.69 -6.95
CA VAL A 669 36.18 4.34 -5.63
C VAL A 669 36.74 5.78 -5.60
N VAL A 670 36.00 6.71 -4.97
CA VAL A 670 36.38 8.10 -4.66
C VAL A 670 36.46 8.30 -3.15
N SER A 671 37.55 8.88 -2.66
CA SER A 671 37.70 9.29 -1.26
C SER A 671 37.25 10.74 -1.04
N GLY A 672 36.40 10.98 -0.03
CA GLY A 672 36.02 12.34 0.38
C GLY A 672 37.16 13.06 1.11
N GLU A 673 37.36 14.36 0.85
CA GLU A 673 38.29 15.20 1.65
C GLU A 673 37.73 15.39 3.08
N PRO A 674 38.57 15.33 4.13
CA PRO A 674 38.12 15.49 5.51
C PRO A 674 37.74 16.95 5.82
N ASP A 675 36.54 17.15 6.38
CA ASP A 675 36.07 18.45 6.88
C ASP A 675 37.10 19.10 7.80
N ALA A 676 37.60 20.27 7.39
CA ALA A 676 38.48 21.10 8.20
C ALA A 676 37.66 21.95 9.16
N ASP A 677 37.46 21.46 10.40
CA ASP A 677 37.54 22.28 11.63
C ASP A 677 37.17 21.46 12.88
N ILE A 678 38.10 21.45 13.85
CA ILE A 678 37.98 21.41 15.33
C ILE A 678 39.06 20.52 15.98
N HIS A 679 39.90 21.19 16.76
CA HIS A 679 41.04 20.72 17.55
C HIS A 679 40.65 19.94 18.81
N ALA A 680 41.31 18.80 19.05
CA ALA A 680 41.87 18.40 20.36
C ALA A 680 42.78 17.16 20.19
N GLU A 681 43.90 17.16 20.91
CA GLU A 681 45.03 16.24 20.76
C GLU A 681 44.72 14.76 21.04
N GLY A 682 45.23 13.86 20.19
CA GLY A 682 45.49 12.45 20.52
C GLY A 682 44.81 11.43 19.61
N THR A 683 45.63 10.63 18.91
CA THR A 683 45.32 9.50 18.02
C THR A 683 44.80 9.84 16.62
N ALA A 684 45.67 9.62 15.62
CA ALA A 684 45.33 9.66 14.22
C ALA A 684 44.58 8.37 13.82
N SER A 685 43.31 8.51 13.44
CA SER A 685 42.61 7.60 12.52
C SER A 685 41.32 8.26 12.02
N GLY A 686 41.45 9.27 11.15
CA GLY A 686 40.30 9.75 10.38
C GLY A 686 40.08 8.78 9.22
N SER A 687 39.00 8.00 9.25
CA SER A 687 38.58 7.19 8.10
C SER A 687 38.05 8.13 7.01
N ALA A 688 38.75 8.22 5.88
CA ALA A 688 38.16 8.79 4.67
C ALA A 688 36.94 7.94 4.32
N THR A 689 35.77 8.55 4.15
CA THR A 689 34.58 7.83 3.69
C THR A 689 34.75 7.58 2.20
N GLU A 690 34.92 6.30 1.84
CA GLU A 690 35.07 5.85 0.46
C GLU A 690 33.68 5.66 -0.18
N THR A 691 33.47 6.18 -1.38
CA THR A 691 32.20 6.11 -2.13
C THR A 691 32.44 5.62 -3.55
N LEU A 692 31.58 4.76 -4.09
CA LEU A 692 31.76 4.22 -5.45
C LEU A 692 31.49 5.28 -6.54
N HIS A 693 32.38 5.38 -7.52
CA HIS A 693 32.16 6.07 -8.78
C HIS A 693 31.12 5.27 -9.60
N ASN A 694 30.29 5.92 -10.41
CA ASN A 694 29.32 5.22 -11.28
C ASN A 694 29.83 5.13 -12.74
N PRO A 695 30.69 4.15 -13.10
CA PRO A 695 30.89 3.80 -14.48
C PRO A 695 29.76 2.86 -14.90
N ARG A 696 28.89 3.39 -15.77
CA ARG A 696 27.87 2.70 -16.58
C ARG A 696 27.54 1.27 -16.16
N TRP A 697 26.44 1.13 -15.44
CA TRP A 697 25.73 -0.11 -15.18
C TRP A 697 25.27 -0.76 -16.51
N TYR A 698 25.50 -2.06 -16.70
CA TYR A 698 24.96 -2.80 -17.85
C TYR A 698 24.05 -3.93 -17.36
N ALA A 699 22.79 -3.89 -17.76
CA ALA A 699 21.86 -5.01 -17.66
C ALA A 699 21.63 -5.58 -19.06
N THR A 700 21.71 -6.90 -19.24
CA THR A 700 21.72 -7.59 -20.55
C THR A 700 20.44 -8.39 -20.86
N MET A 701 19.29 -8.04 -20.27
CA MET A 701 18.04 -8.77 -20.49
C MET A 701 16.84 -7.83 -20.68
N CYS A 702 15.86 -8.22 -21.51
CA CYS A 702 14.60 -7.51 -21.71
C CYS A 702 13.41 -8.43 -21.43
N ALA A 703 12.30 -7.88 -20.95
CA ALA A 703 11.08 -8.63 -20.67
C ALA A 703 10.33 -9.03 -21.96
N ASP A 704 9.71 -10.21 -21.99
CA ASP A 704 8.85 -10.63 -23.10
C ASP A 704 7.43 -10.02 -23.05
N GLU A 705 7.32 -8.70 -22.94
CA GLU A 705 6.03 -7.99 -23.01
C GLU A 705 6.10 -6.75 -23.92
N GLY A 706 5.04 -6.52 -24.69
CA GLY A 706 4.92 -5.40 -25.65
C GLY A 706 5.20 -5.78 -27.10
N THR A 707 4.93 -4.87 -28.03
CA THR A 707 5.31 -5.06 -29.44
C THR A 707 6.82 -4.92 -29.58
N VAL A 708 7.41 -5.42 -30.67
CA VAL A 708 8.85 -5.24 -30.88
C VAL A 708 9.24 -3.76 -30.98
N GLN A 709 8.32 -2.91 -31.45
CA GLN A 709 8.50 -1.46 -31.39
C GLN A 709 8.70 -0.94 -29.96
N ASP A 710 7.98 -1.48 -28.97
CA ASP A 710 8.07 -1.08 -27.56
C ASP A 710 9.42 -1.51 -26.95
N ARG A 711 9.86 -2.73 -27.27
CA ARG A 711 11.17 -3.26 -26.83
C ARG A 711 12.33 -2.44 -27.41
N CYS A 712 12.27 -2.07 -28.69
CA CYS A 712 13.24 -1.16 -29.31
C CYS A 712 13.19 0.26 -28.73
N ALA A 713 12.06 0.71 -28.20
CA ALA A 713 11.93 2.02 -27.56
C ALA A 713 12.56 2.08 -26.16
N ILE A 714 12.58 0.97 -25.41
CA ILE A 714 13.29 0.87 -24.11
C ILE A 714 14.80 1.08 -24.30
N ILE A 715 15.36 0.52 -25.38
CA ILE A 715 16.76 0.74 -25.78
C ILE A 715 17.03 2.24 -26.03
N ARG A 716 16.08 2.93 -26.69
CA ARG A 716 16.17 4.38 -26.93
C ARG A 716 16.07 5.18 -25.63
N ALA A 717 15.24 4.76 -24.68
CA ALA A 717 15.06 5.41 -23.38
C ALA A 717 16.33 5.31 -22.50
N LEU A 718 17.01 4.16 -22.50
CA LEU A 718 18.27 3.94 -21.78
C LEU A 718 19.42 4.84 -22.28
N HIS A 719 19.31 5.39 -23.50
CA HIS A 719 20.27 6.32 -24.08
C HIS A 719 19.87 7.80 -24.01
N HIS A 720 18.65 8.13 -23.55
CA HIS A 720 18.17 9.51 -23.45
C HIS A 720 18.25 10.13 -22.04
N LEU A 721 18.96 9.49 -21.10
CA LEU A 721 19.47 10.14 -19.90
C LEU A 721 20.94 10.56 -20.13
N GLN A 722 21.13 11.61 -20.91
CA GLN A 722 22.29 12.52 -20.83
C GLN A 722 21.84 13.96 -21.01
#